data_AF-A0A7Y5GEH2-F1
#
_entry.id   AF-A0A7Y5GEH2-F1
#
_cell.length_a   1.000
_cell.length_b   1.000
_cell.length_c   1.000
_cell.angle_alpha   90.00
_cell.angle_beta   90.00
_cell.angle_gamma   90.00
#
_symmetry.space_group_name_H-M   'P 1'
#
loop_
_entity.id
_entity.type
_entity.pdbx_description
1 polymer ?
#
loop_
_entity_poly.entity_id
_entity_poly.type
_entity_poly.pdbx_seq_one_letter_code
_entity_poly.pdbx_strand_id
1 'polypeptide(L)'
;MSVNRTIAVPLVLGLTLWASASCSQREVEAEGSYFDRKIGPILQASCVASPTGSSCHVTADERGNALGNLDVTSYDMIAKRQDLLANFGPYGMPALLAKASSQQTLKLNHYDGTETNIQTDIPHAGGTVLDSGSAAFRTVLTWLERGATENNAQPKKPEIARDPCVEAIGKDALFDPSKDPPNPDYAVFVDKVNPWLVSNCAGGNCHGTDEAAFPLSCGQSEEQKRWNYFSASDYVAVNPQFSEILTRPLNPAYGGVYHPGGWFIESTDDDSYKAVLEWATAHGGPTNIPKDPGFEMFAKRVQPMLVKRGCVLLGCHSSPVFNDFRPRPPSGGHFGVATSRHNYLEVLEQVALESPDPNASRLIRKNLPQGPAGPGMKHRGGSLFALGGDPSACDLKAAETGPLDDQSPYCVVVAWIEKERTERMKNLLPLQGIVYVKRAPLAQPETMQDWETYRPGADLRFIGASLDQAGAITTTGGDTSLLGGCGLTASSADVRRPMASWDGKKIAFGARSSATEPYRVYVMNADGSGCAPEPTINAPPTDSGGAPLPSNGALIHNFDPAFAADGSLVFTSSRGNIPQGHMFPGPQRSAADPAKLNANLYVLEKGKIRQLTFLSNQEMYPAFKINGQLLMTAEKRQPGFYQLAARRINLDGGDYHPLFGQRAHFGHLQLTETSQLLDQNFVGIASDRGAANLAGALVVINRSIGQDNVSDNPEDYAEDPDALDYAKTPFYQRSLTFVDPAASGRVAKTIKGAYRNPSPLPNGDILVSYAANVVNLEKFSGNFDVVAVDPSTGQRTPLAGLSDPASDEIWPVAVFGRVDRGVFRTTPGGDSVFHGVVYDKDDDQKRVDRFQLTIVDFPMLAALLFQSTRSGRRINEDMRSFEAWASLPPDKETSLNDPSPYIVEDEFGKVYSRRVKVGEVPLEDDGSVKFQAPAGLPVVLAVEQQLKGESKPTLHHQREELQYYPGEWLTLSFRREVFNNFCGGCHGPTTGKEFDISIKPDIISHASKSDARKATPFDATGGKLDQIMGPPYP
;
A
#
# COMPACT_ATOMS: atom_id res chain seq x y z
N MET A 1 -38.10 -47.67 41.29
CA MET A 1 -37.60 -47.34 42.64
C MET A 1 -38.22 -45.99 43.01
N SER A 2 -39.36 -46.01 43.69
CA SER A 2 -39.50 -45.76 45.15
C SER A 2 -39.06 -44.33 45.52
N VAL A 3 -39.81 -43.46 46.19
CA VAL A 3 -41.00 -43.52 47.07
C VAL A 3 -41.33 -42.02 47.32
N ASN A 4 -42.58 -41.55 47.15
CA ASN A 4 -43.50 -41.16 48.25
C ASN A 4 -42.88 -40.16 49.26
N ARG A 5 -43.49 -39.03 49.69
CA ARG A 5 -44.85 -38.90 50.24
C ARG A 5 -45.09 -37.45 50.76
N THR A 6 -46.33 -36.93 50.56
CA THR A 6 -47.29 -36.30 51.54
C THR A 6 -46.82 -35.31 52.63
N ILE A 7 -47.57 -34.33 53.17
CA ILE A 7 -48.96 -33.81 53.19
C ILE A 7 -48.90 -32.62 54.19
N ALA A 8 -49.65 -31.53 54.01
CA ALA A 8 -50.48 -30.91 55.07
C ALA A 8 -51.16 -29.61 54.59
N VAL A 9 -52.43 -29.52 54.97
CA VAL A 9 -53.46 -28.49 54.75
C VAL A 9 -53.83 -27.97 56.17
N PRO A 10 -54.78 -27.05 56.37
CA PRO A 10 -54.87 -25.60 56.07
C PRO A 10 -54.93 -24.76 57.38
N LEU A 11 -55.07 -23.43 57.31
CA LEU A 11 -55.95 -22.71 58.25
C LEU A 11 -56.43 -21.36 57.69
N VAL A 12 -57.71 -21.10 57.95
CA VAL A 12 -58.56 -19.98 57.50
C VAL A 12 -58.66 -18.93 58.61
N LEU A 13 -58.71 -17.63 58.25
CA LEU A 13 -59.36 -16.46 58.92
C LEU A 13 -58.55 -15.20 58.51
N GLY A 14 -59.08 -14.05 58.07
CA GLY A 14 -60.43 -13.50 57.89
C GLY A 14 -60.29 -11.97 57.69
N LEU A 15 -61.33 -11.34 57.13
CA LEU A 15 -61.64 -9.90 57.04
C LEU A 15 -61.05 -9.01 55.91
N THR A 16 -61.92 -8.80 54.91
CA THR A 16 -62.40 -7.51 54.33
C THR A 16 -61.43 -6.36 54.04
N LEU A 17 -61.33 -5.95 52.77
CA LEU A 17 -61.70 -4.58 52.33
C LEU A 17 -61.85 -4.48 50.80
N TRP A 18 -62.62 -3.46 50.39
CA TRP A 18 -63.11 -3.15 49.05
C TRP A 18 -62.06 -2.73 48.00
N ALA A 19 -62.44 -2.98 46.73
CA ALA A 19 -62.17 -2.20 45.51
C ALA A 19 -60.73 -2.05 44.99
N SER A 20 -60.46 -2.68 43.84
CA SER A 20 -60.22 -1.97 42.56
C SER A 20 -59.87 -3.01 41.49
N ALA A 21 -60.44 -2.84 40.30
CA ALA A 21 -60.11 -3.62 39.12
C ALA A 21 -58.65 -3.34 38.73
N SER A 22 -57.75 -4.28 39.02
CA SER A 22 -56.44 -4.33 38.39
C SER A 22 -56.52 -5.35 37.27
N CYS A 23 -56.56 -4.87 36.02
CA CYS A 23 -55.99 -5.62 34.93
C CYS A 23 -54.49 -5.73 35.22
N SER A 24 -54.06 -6.78 35.89
CA SER A 24 -52.66 -7.16 35.88
C SER A 24 -52.35 -7.55 34.43
N GLN A 25 -51.77 -6.63 33.66
CA GLN A 25 -50.93 -7.03 32.54
C GLN A 25 -49.95 -8.04 33.11
N ARG A 26 -50.10 -9.28 32.70
CA ARG A 26 -49.05 -10.28 32.86
C ARG A 26 -47.93 -9.75 31.97
N GLU A 27 -47.02 -8.95 32.52
CA GLU A 27 -45.68 -8.80 31.96
C GLU A 27 -45.12 -10.22 31.94
N VAL A 28 -45.30 -10.88 30.80
CA VAL A 28 -44.32 -11.86 30.38
C VAL A 28 -43.06 -11.02 30.23
N GLU A 29 -42.13 -11.12 31.18
CA GLU A 29 -40.77 -10.65 30.99
C GLU A 29 -40.34 -11.20 29.63
N ALA A 30 -40.28 -10.34 28.62
CA ALA A 30 -39.99 -10.77 27.28
C ALA A 30 -38.51 -11.15 27.26
N GLU A 31 -38.24 -12.46 27.36
CA GLU A 31 -36.88 -13.03 27.30
C GLU A 31 -36.10 -12.40 26.11
N GLY A 32 -34.88 -11.92 26.35
CA GLY A 32 -33.98 -11.34 25.34
C GLY A 32 -33.63 -9.86 25.51
N SER A 33 -32.76 -9.33 24.66
CA SER A 33 -32.33 -7.92 24.62
C SER A 33 -33.30 -7.03 23.82
N TYR A 34 -33.06 -5.70 23.80
CA TYR A 34 -33.78 -4.83 22.86
C TYR A 34 -33.53 -5.24 21.41
N PHE A 35 -32.29 -5.59 21.07
CA PHE A 35 -31.92 -6.08 19.75
C PHE A 35 -32.77 -7.29 19.36
N ASP A 36 -32.83 -8.33 20.19
CA ASP A 36 -33.54 -9.59 19.90
C ASP A 36 -35.04 -9.37 19.64
N ARG A 37 -35.64 -8.43 20.37
CA ARG A 37 -37.08 -8.17 20.28
C ARG A 37 -37.47 -7.21 19.18
N LYS A 38 -36.61 -6.24 18.84
CA LYS A 38 -36.98 -5.08 18.00
C LYS A 38 -36.17 -4.94 16.73
N ILE A 39 -34.89 -5.31 16.74
CA ILE A 39 -33.96 -5.08 15.63
C ILE A 39 -33.68 -6.36 14.85
N GLY A 40 -33.30 -7.44 15.55
CA GLY A 40 -33.03 -8.75 14.96
C GLY A 40 -34.14 -9.24 14.01
N PRO A 41 -35.42 -9.22 14.40
CA PRO A 41 -36.51 -9.66 13.51
C PRO A 41 -36.62 -8.83 12.23
N ILE A 42 -36.33 -7.52 12.28
CA ILE A 42 -36.35 -6.65 11.10
C ILE A 42 -35.21 -7.04 10.16
N LEU A 43 -33.98 -7.11 10.68
CA LEU A 43 -32.79 -7.40 9.88
C LEU A 43 -32.80 -8.83 9.32
N GLN A 44 -33.33 -9.81 10.06
CA GLN A 44 -33.49 -11.16 9.56
C GLN A 44 -34.51 -11.22 8.42
N ALA A 45 -35.63 -10.50 8.53
CA ALA A 45 -36.64 -10.45 7.47
C ALA A 45 -36.17 -9.70 6.22
N SER A 46 -35.40 -8.63 6.36
CA SER A 46 -34.98 -7.78 5.22
C SER A 46 -33.62 -8.17 4.63
N CYS A 47 -32.65 -8.53 5.45
CA CYS A 47 -31.25 -8.70 5.05
C CYS A 47 -30.79 -10.17 5.00
N VAL A 48 -31.45 -11.07 5.76
CA VAL A 48 -31.19 -12.52 5.69
C VAL A 48 -32.14 -13.18 4.71
N ALA A 49 -33.45 -13.06 4.90
CA ALA A 49 -34.46 -13.69 4.05
C ALA A 49 -34.99 -12.72 2.98
N SER A 50 -34.09 -12.01 2.28
CA SER A 50 -34.38 -10.91 1.36
C SER A 50 -35.67 -11.15 0.55
N PRO A 51 -36.50 -10.12 0.26
CA PRO A 51 -37.71 -10.25 -0.57
C PRO A 51 -37.47 -10.89 -1.95
N THR A 52 -36.20 -10.90 -2.42
CA THR A 52 -35.76 -11.57 -3.64
C THR A 52 -35.47 -13.07 -3.50
N GLY A 53 -35.63 -13.64 -2.31
CA GLY A 53 -35.41 -15.06 -1.99
C GLY A 53 -33.95 -15.44 -1.69
N SER A 54 -33.02 -14.47 -1.63
CA SER A 54 -31.59 -14.71 -1.41
C SER A 54 -31.17 -14.61 0.06
N SER A 55 -30.36 -15.57 0.53
CA SER A 55 -29.67 -15.50 1.83
C SER A 55 -28.36 -14.74 1.73
N CYS A 56 -28.35 -13.47 2.17
CA CYS A 56 -27.19 -12.58 2.02
C CYS A 56 -26.34 -12.46 3.29
N HIS A 57 -26.87 -11.87 4.36
CA HIS A 57 -26.08 -11.50 5.55
C HIS A 57 -26.22 -12.50 6.70
N VAL A 58 -25.87 -13.76 6.41
CA VAL A 58 -25.85 -14.89 7.34
C VAL A 58 -24.60 -15.72 7.11
N THR A 59 -23.97 -16.18 8.19
CA THR A 59 -22.80 -17.05 8.13
C THR A 59 -23.11 -18.36 7.39
N ALA A 60 -22.28 -18.68 6.40
CA ALA A 60 -22.43 -19.86 5.55
C ALA A 60 -21.67 -21.09 6.06
N ASP A 61 -20.68 -20.92 6.96
CA ASP A 61 -19.89 -22.01 7.54
C ASP A 61 -19.21 -21.62 8.88
N GLU A 62 -18.58 -22.60 9.54
CA GLU A 62 -17.87 -22.40 10.82
C GLU A 62 -16.65 -21.46 10.72
N ARG A 63 -16.21 -21.12 9.51
CA ARG A 63 -15.09 -20.21 9.22
C ARG A 63 -15.56 -18.75 9.12
N GLY A 64 -16.85 -18.49 9.36
CA GLY A 64 -17.38 -17.14 9.40
C GLY A 64 -17.55 -16.48 8.05
N ASN A 65 -17.60 -17.27 6.97
CA ASN A 65 -17.82 -16.74 5.63
C ASN A 65 -19.26 -16.23 5.50
N ALA A 66 -19.44 -14.95 5.18
CA ALA A 66 -20.74 -14.34 4.92
C ALA A 66 -20.64 -13.31 3.78
N LEU A 67 -21.70 -13.13 2.98
CA LEU A 67 -21.68 -12.14 1.91
C LEU A 67 -21.58 -10.71 2.50
N GLY A 68 -20.71 -9.90 1.91
CA GLY A 68 -20.42 -8.55 2.42
C GLY A 68 -19.63 -8.52 3.74
N ASN A 69 -19.11 -9.67 4.17
CA ASN A 69 -18.48 -9.87 5.47
C ASN A 69 -19.35 -9.38 6.64
N LEU A 70 -20.65 -9.71 6.58
CA LEU A 70 -21.66 -9.23 7.50
C LEU A 70 -22.64 -10.35 7.83
N ASP A 71 -22.86 -10.54 9.12
CA ASP A 71 -23.91 -11.40 9.68
C ASP A 71 -24.77 -10.54 10.63
N VAL A 72 -26.09 -10.56 10.40
CA VAL A 72 -27.06 -9.75 11.17
C VAL A 72 -27.99 -10.59 12.05
N THR A 73 -27.67 -11.88 12.24
CA THR A 73 -28.55 -12.82 12.96
C THR A 73 -28.58 -12.60 14.47
N SER A 74 -27.56 -11.97 15.04
CA SER A 74 -27.44 -11.66 16.47
C SER A 74 -26.69 -10.34 16.70
N TYR A 75 -26.82 -9.80 17.93
CA TYR A 75 -26.13 -8.56 18.31
C TYR A 75 -24.60 -8.70 18.22
N ASP A 76 -24.05 -9.78 18.78
CA ASP A 76 -22.61 -10.03 18.79
C ASP A 76 -22.00 -10.03 17.39
N MET A 77 -22.75 -10.51 16.38
CA MET A 77 -22.30 -10.58 15.01
C MET A 77 -22.33 -9.21 14.32
N ILE A 78 -23.43 -8.47 14.44
CA ILE A 78 -23.54 -7.14 13.81
C ILE A 78 -22.64 -6.11 14.52
N ALA A 79 -22.42 -6.24 15.82
CA ALA A 79 -21.57 -5.36 16.61
C ALA A 79 -20.08 -5.42 16.18
N LYS A 80 -19.65 -6.47 15.48
CA LYS A 80 -18.32 -6.52 14.86
C LYS A 80 -18.15 -5.50 13.74
N ARG A 81 -19.24 -5.13 13.06
CA ARG A 81 -19.23 -4.20 11.92
C ARG A 81 -19.64 -2.78 12.32
N GLN A 82 -18.99 -2.24 13.36
CA GLN A 82 -19.24 -0.87 13.84
C GLN A 82 -19.11 0.18 12.73
N ASP A 83 -18.26 -0.08 11.72
CA ASP A 83 -18.12 0.75 10.52
C ASP A 83 -19.43 0.95 9.73
N LEU A 84 -20.36 -0.01 9.83
CA LEU A 84 -21.68 0.07 9.19
C LEU A 84 -22.72 0.77 10.06
N LEU A 85 -22.47 0.91 11.36
CA LEU A 85 -23.41 1.41 12.37
C LEU A 85 -23.14 2.87 12.75
N ALA A 86 -21.93 3.38 12.50
CA ALA A 86 -21.60 4.78 12.70
C ALA A 86 -22.21 5.69 11.61
N ASN A 87 -22.77 6.82 12.04
CA ASN A 87 -23.16 7.90 11.12
C ASN A 87 -21.89 8.63 10.67
N PHE A 88 -21.55 8.55 9.39
CA PHE A 88 -20.25 9.01 8.86
C PHE A 88 -20.41 9.73 7.52
N GLY A 89 -19.71 10.86 7.38
CA GLY A 89 -19.73 11.66 6.16
C GLY A 89 -21.08 12.36 5.89
N PRO A 90 -21.48 12.53 4.62
CA PRO A 90 -22.60 13.40 4.25
C PRO A 90 -23.96 12.73 4.26
N TYR A 91 -24.03 11.42 4.50
CA TYR A 91 -25.25 10.64 4.27
C TYR A 91 -26.33 10.88 5.32
N GLY A 92 -25.99 11.49 6.46
CA GLY A 92 -26.93 11.75 7.56
C GLY A 92 -27.43 10.49 8.28
N MET A 93 -27.00 9.30 7.85
CA MET A 93 -27.30 8.03 8.49
C MET A 93 -26.17 7.01 8.27
N PRO A 94 -26.10 5.93 9.07
CA PRO A 94 -25.08 4.90 8.92
C PRO A 94 -25.15 4.12 7.60
N ALA A 95 -24.01 3.56 7.21
CA ALA A 95 -23.85 2.84 5.94
C ALA A 95 -24.80 1.64 5.79
N LEU A 96 -25.20 1.00 6.90
CA LEU A 96 -26.19 -0.08 6.90
C LEU A 96 -27.50 0.37 6.24
N LEU A 97 -28.03 1.54 6.62
CA LEU A 97 -29.26 2.08 6.05
C LEU A 97 -29.02 2.76 4.70
N ALA A 98 -27.92 3.49 4.55
CA ALA A 98 -27.58 4.15 3.28
C ALA A 98 -27.50 3.15 2.11
N LYS A 99 -27.12 1.89 2.37
CA LYS A 99 -27.12 0.80 1.36
C LYS A 99 -28.43 0.02 1.29
N ALA A 100 -29.18 -0.09 2.38
CA ALA A 100 -30.40 -0.91 2.42
C ALA A 100 -31.65 -0.18 1.93
N SER A 101 -31.64 1.16 1.93
CA SER A 101 -32.82 2.00 1.63
C SER A 101 -32.81 2.62 0.23
N SER A 102 -33.91 3.33 -0.09
CA SER A 102 -34.03 4.12 -1.31
C SER A 102 -33.00 5.27 -1.39
N GLN A 103 -32.84 5.83 -2.58
CA GLN A 103 -32.05 7.03 -2.83
C GLN A 103 -32.46 8.21 -1.92
N GLN A 104 -31.51 9.08 -1.60
CA GLN A 104 -31.65 10.21 -0.69
C GLN A 104 -31.11 11.48 -1.32
N THR A 105 -31.80 12.60 -1.10
CA THR A 105 -31.30 13.91 -1.47
C THR A 105 -30.26 14.37 -0.45
N LEU A 106 -29.03 14.61 -0.88
CA LEU A 106 -28.00 15.23 -0.06
C LEU A 106 -27.75 16.66 -0.52
N LYS A 107 -27.63 17.56 0.45
CA LYS A 107 -27.19 18.93 0.24
C LYS A 107 -25.71 19.05 0.62
N LEU A 108 -24.87 19.37 -0.35
CA LEU A 108 -23.43 19.55 -0.17
C LEU A 108 -23.07 21.04 -0.25
N ASN A 109 -22.25 21.51 0.69
CA ASN A 109 -21.74 22.88 0.73
C ASN A 109 -20.25 22.87 0.42
N HIS A 110 -19.81 23.64 -0.57
CA HIS A 110 -18.42 23.71 -1.01
C HIS A 110 -17.61 24.73 -0.21
N TYR A 111 -16.30 24.73 -0.40
CA TYR A 111 -15.34 25.58 0.32
C TYR A 111 -15.59 27.09 0.12
N ASP A 112 -16.25 27.48 -0.97
CA ASP A 112 -16.59 28.86 -1.32
C ASP A 112 -18.01 29.27 -0.89
N GLY A 113 -18.72 28.40 -0.15
CA GLY A 113 -20.09 28.63 0.29
C GLY A 113 -21.17 28.32 -0.75
N THR A 114 -20.79 27.88 -1.97
CA THR A 114 -21.77 27.42 -2.95
C THR A 114 -22.36 26.07 -2.56
N GLU A 115 -23.60 25.80 -2.99
CA GLU A 115 -24.34 24.60 -2.61
C GLU A 115 -24.64 23.73 -3.83
N THR A 116 -24.72 22.42 -3.64
CA THR A 116 -25.12 21.47 -4.68
C THR A 116 -25.95 20.35 -4.08
N ASN A 117 -27.08 20.05 -4.73
CA ASN A 117 -27.91 18.91 -4.35
C ASN A 117 -27.60 17.73 -5.27
N ILE A 118 -27.54 16.53 -4.69
CA ILE A 118 -27.39 15.26 -5.41
C ILE A 118 -28.39 14.25 -4.87
N GLN A 119 -28.86 13.33 -5.72
CA GLN A 119 -29.51 12.10 -5.29
C GLN A 119 -28.46 11.02 -5.14
N THR A 120 -28.36 10.39 -3.96
CA THR A 120 -27.47 9.24 -3.78
C THR A 120 -27.90 8.11 -4.68
N ASP A 121 -26.94 7.38 -5.23
CA ASP A 121 -27.17 6.15 -5.99
C ASP A 121 -26.12 5.12 -5.56
N ILE A 122 -26.25 4.62 -4.33
CA ILE A 122 -25.31 3.66 -3.74
C ILE A 122 -25.79 2.25 -4.05
N PRO A 123 -25.09 1.47 -4.89
CA PRO A 123 -25.56 0.15 -5.27
C PRO A 123 -25.48 -0.84 -4.11
N HIS A 124 -26.50 -1.69 -4.02
CA HIS A 124 -26.55 -2.84 -3.11
C HIS A 124 -26.96 -4.07 -3.92
N ALA A 125 -26.27 -5.20 -3.73
CA ALA A 125 -26.48 -6.39 -4.55
C ALA A 125 -27.89 -6.99 -4.38
N GLY A 126 -28.51 -6.82 -3.21
CA GLY A 126 -29.90 -7.20 -2.95
C GLY A 126 -30.94 -6.17 -3.42
N GLY A 127 -30.52 -5.06 -4.03
CA GLY A 127 -31.37 -3.90 -4.28
C GLY A 127 -31.79 -3.20 -2.98
N THR A 128 -32.87 -2.44 -3.05
CA THR A 128 -33.52 -1.80 -1.90
C THR A 128 -34.27 -2.84 -1.09
N VAL A 129 -33.79 -3.13 0.12
CA VAL A 129 -34.35 -4.18 1.00
C VAL A 129 -35.14 -3.61 2.19
N LEU A 130 -35.01 -2.31 2.48
CA LEU A 130 -35.76 -1.61 3.51
C LEU A 130 -36.39 -0.33 2.94
N ASP A 131 -37.71 -0.21 3.01
CA ASP A 131 -38.43 1.01 2.63
C ASP A 131 -38.21 2.12 3.67
N SER A 132 -37.71 3.28 3.24
CA SER A 132 -37.43 4.45 4.08
C SER A 132 -38.69 5.05 4.72
N GLY A 133 -39.87 4.81 4.15
CA GLY A 133 -41.16 5.19 4.73
C GLY A 133 -41.67 4.26 5.84
N SER A 134 -41.08 3.07 5.99
CA SER A 134 -41.61 2.00 6.85
C SER A 134 -41.34 2.22 8.34
N ALA A 135 -42.21 1.64 9.19
CA ALA A 135 -41.98 1.59 10.64
C ALA A 135 -40.70 0.79 11.00
N ALA A 136 -40.36 -0.21 10.18
CA ALA A 136 -39.16 -1.01 10.35
C ALA A 136 -37.89 -0.15 10.19
N PHE A 137 -37.83 0.64 9.11
CA PHE A 137 -36.73 1.58 8.88
C PHE A 137 -36.56 2.57 10.04
N ARG A 138 -37.65 3.21 10.48
CA ARG A 138 -37.61 4.16 11.61
C ARG A 138 -37.12 3.51 12.90
N THR A 139 -37.55 2.27 13.17
CA THR A 139 -37.10 1.53 14.37
C THR A 139 -35.60 1.27 14.34
N VAL A 140 -35.05 0.88 13.18
CA VAL A 140 -33.61 0.66 13.01
C VAL A 140 -32.84 1.99 13.07
N LEU A 141 -33.33 3.04 12.41
CA LEU A 141 -32.72 4.37 12.43
C LEU A 141 -32.61 4.91 13.86
N THR A 142 -33.69 4.86 14.64
CA THR A 142 -33.66 5.31 16.04
C THR A 142 -32.70 4.49 16.89
N TRP A 143 -32.58 3.18 16.66
CA TRP A 143 -31.59 2.35 17.36
C TRP A 143 -30.15 2.75 17.01
N LEU A 144 -29.88 3.02 15.73
CA LEU A 144 -28.58 3.48 15.24
C LEU A 144 -28.23 4.88 15.78
N GLU A 145 -29.15 5.82 15.77
CA GLU A 145 -28.99 7.18 16.33
C GLU A 145 -28.68 7.15 17.84
N ARG A 146 -29.12 6.11 18.53
CA ARG A 146 -28.83 5.87 19.96
C ARG A 146 -27.59 5.00 20.18
N GLY A 147 -26.71 4.91 19.18
CA GLY A 147 -25.40 4.27 19.29
C GLY A 147 -25.42 2.76 19.05
N ALA A 148 -26.50 2.20 18.52
CA ALA A 148 -26.61 0.79 18.15
C ALA A 148 -26.22 -0.19 19.28
N THR A 149 -26.59 0.12 20.52
CA THR A 149 -26.31 -0.73 21.68
C THR A 149 -27.31 -1.87 21.80
N GLU A 150 -26.90 -2.99 22.38
CA GLU A 150 -27.74 -4.20 22.53
C GLU A 150 -29.10 -3.90 23.16
N ASN A 151 -29.11 -3.01 24.15
CA ASN A 151 -30.28 -2.62 24.94
C ASN A 151 -30.77 -1.18 24.67
N ASN A 152 -30.31 -0.55 23.57
CA ASN A 152 -30.73 0.79 23.16
C ASN A 152 -30.48 1.90 24.22
N ALA A 153 -29.42 1.72 25.02
CA ALA A 153 -28.93 2.73 25.95
C ALA A 153 -28.30 3.90 25.19
N GLN A 154 -28.38 5.11 25.77
CA GLN A 154 -27.79 6.32 25.18
C GLN A 154 -26.26 6.18 25.09
N PRO A 155 -25.64 6.70 24.00
CA PRO A 155 -24.20 6.68 23.87
C PRO A 155 -23.57 7.53 24.98
N LYS A 156 -22.56 6.96 25.66
CA LYS A 156 -21.73 7.69 26.62
C LYS A 156 -20.60 8.40 25.88
N LYS A 157 -20.15 9.53 26.44
CA LYS A 157 -18.94 10.20 25.97
C LYS A 157 -17.75 9.23 26.04
N PRO A 158 -17.00 9.05 24.94
CA PRO A 158 -15.77 8.25 24.97
C PRO A 158 -14.76 8.86 25.95
N GLU A 159 -14.26 8.07 26.89
CA GLU A 159 -13.13 8.46 27.74
C GLU A 159 -11.82 8.07 27.05
N ILE A 160 -11.24 9.01 26.29
CA ILE A 160 -9.98 8.79 25.57
C ILE A 160 -8.84 9.44 26.34
N ALA A 161 -7.90 8.61 26.82
CA ALA A 161 -6.66 9.10 27.40
C ALA A 161 -5.83 9.85 26.35
N ARG A 162 -5.37 11.06 26.70
CA ARG A 162 -4.59 11.94 25.82
C ARG A 162 -3.12 11.91 26.21
N ASP A 163 -2.27 11.79 25.21
CA ASP A 163 -0.83 11.98 25.37
C ASP A 163 -0.49 13.46 25.56
N PRO A 164 0.70 13.78 26.10
CA PRO A 164 1.22 15.14 26.08
C PRO A 164 1.23 15.74 24.66
N CYS A 165 1.15 17.06 24.57
CA CYS A 165 1.30 17.75 23.29
C CYS A 165 2.72 17.63 22.74
N VAL A 166 2.88 17.84 21.44
CA VAL A 166 4.18 17.83 20.76
C VAL A 166 4.62 19.26 20.44
N GLU A 167 5.87 19.59 20.77
CA GLU A 167 6.44 20.93 20.56
C GLU A 167 6.86 21.20 19.11
N ALA A 168 6.95 20.14 18.29
CA ALA A 168 7.33 20.25 16.88
C ALA A 168 6.37 21.18 16.13
N ILE A 169 6.94 22.05 15.31
CA ILE A 169 6.22 22.95 14.41
C ILE A 169 6.15 22.24 13.07
N GLY A 170 4.95 22.11 12.53
CA GLY A 170 4.78 21.48 11.22
C GLY A 170 5.34 22.34 10.09
N LYS A 171 5.31 21.79 8.88
CA LYS A 171 5.96 22.37 7.70
C LYS A 171 4.96 22.49 6.56
N ASP A 172 4.83 23.69 5.99
CA ASP A 172 4.07 23.95 4.76
C ASP A 172 4.77 25.08 3.98
N ALA A 173 4.74 25.01 2.64
CA ALA A 173 5.38 26.01 1.78
C ALA A 173 4.73 27.40 1.88
N LEU A 174 3.49 27.49 2.34
CA LEU A 174 2.75 28.73 2.55
C LEU A 174 2.90 29.29 3.97
N PHE A 175 3.60 28.58 4.87
CA PHE A 175 3.78 28.99 6.25
C PHE A 175 5.15 29.67 6.48
N ASP A 176 5.13 30.89 7.01
CA ASP A 176 6.34 31.60 7.46
C ASP A 176 6.33 31.70 9.00
N PRO A 177 7.20 30.96 9.72
CA PRO A 177 7.20 30.97 11.18
C PRO A 177 7.67 32.31 11.77
N SER A 178 8.34 33.16 10.98
CA SER A 178 8.97 34.40 11.46
C SER A 178 8.06 35.63 11.38
N LYS A 179 6.88 35.52 10.77
CA LYS A 179 5.97 36.64 10.55
C LYS A 179 4.59 36.34 11.10
N ASP A 180 4.05 37.30 11.85
CA ASP A 180 2.64 37.22 12.24
C ASP A 180 1.75 37.28 10.99
N PRO A 181 0.65 36.51 10.98
CA PRO A 181 -0.39 36.66 9.97
C PRO A 181 -0.87 38.13 9.93
N PRO A 182 -1.09 38.71 8.74
CA PRO A 182 -1.50 40.11 8.63
C PRO A 182 -2.96 40.34 9.07
N ASN A 183 -3.70 39.28 9.38
CA ASN A 183 -5.13 39.35 9.64
C ASN A 183 -5.43 39.76 11.09
N PRO A 184 -6.35 40.72 11.33
CA PRO A 184 -6.68 41.19 12.67
C PRO A 184 -7.23 40.11 13.62
N ASP A 185 -7.80 39.01 13.10
CA ASP A 185 -8.35 37.92 13.88
C ASP A 185 -7.28 37.02 14.53
N TYR A 186 -5.99 37.15 14.14
CA TYR A 186 -4.90 36.39 14.75
C TYR A 186 -4.80 36.64 16.27
N ALA A 187 -4.99 37.88 16.72
CA ALA A 187 -4.98 38.20 18.15
C ALA A 187 -6.14 37.51 18.90
N VAL A 188 -7.32 37.42 18.27
CA VAL A 188 -8.49 36.73 18.82
C VAL A 188 -8.23 35.23 18.91
N PHE A 189 -7.59 34.64 17.89
CA PHE A 189 -7.21 33.23 17.89
C PHE A 189 -6.24 32.91 19.03
N VAL A 190 -5.17 33.70 19.17
CA VAL A 190 -4.14 33.48 20.19
C VAL A 190 -4.72 33.55 21.60
N ASP A 191 -5.60 34.52 21.85
CA ASP A 191 -6.21 34.75 23.17
C ASP A 191 -7.29 33.70 23.51
N LYS A 192 -8.19 33.42 22.57
CA LYS A 192 -9.43 32.67 22.86
C LYS A 192 -9.46 31.23 22.33
N VAL A 193 -8.77 30.92 21.24
CA VAL A 193 -8.90 29.65 20.51
C VAL A 193 -7.71 28.72 20.75
N ASN A 194 -6.48 29.23 20.62
CA ASN A 194 -5.26 28.44 20.78
C ASN A 194 -5.18 27.70 22.14
N PRO A 195 -5.47 28.34 23.30
CA PRO A 195 -5.41 27.63 24.58
C PRO A 195 -6.38 26.44 24.66
N TRP A 196 -7.56 26.55 24.05
CA TRP A 196 -8.54 25.49 24.00
C TRP A 196 -8.09 24.34 23.08
N LEU A 197 -7.56 24.65 21.89
CA LEU A 197 -7.01 23.64 20.97
C LEU A 197 -5.84 22.86 21.58
N VAL A 198 -4.92 23.56 22.26
CA VAL A 198 -3.78 22.92 22.93
C VAL A 198 -4.25 21.98 24.04
N SER A 199 -5.20 22.44 24.86
CA SER A 199 -5.71 21.67 26.01
C SER A 199 -6.56 20.47 25.61
N ASN A 200 -7.18 20.50 24.42
CA ASN A 200 -8.16 19.50 24.01
C ASN A 200 -7.74 18.60 22.86
N CYS A 201 -6.96 19.13 21.91
CA CYS A 201 -6.74 18.50 20.61
C CYS A 201 -5.27 18.14 20.37
N ALA A 202 -4.32 18.95 20.85
CA ALA A 202 -2.90 18.87 20.47
C ALA A 202 -2.10 17.69 21.07
N GLY A 203 -2.75 16.72 21.71
CA GLY A 203 -2.08 15.53 22.25
C GLY A 203 -1.48 14.65 21.14
N GLY A 204 -0.33 14.02 21.40
CA GLY A 204 0.42 13.24 20.42
C GLY A 204 -0.27 11.98 19.86
N ASN A 205 -1.40 11.56 20.44
CA ASN A 205 -2.28 10.51 19.91
C ASN A 205 -3.57 11.05 19.26
N CYS A 206 -3.65 12.37 19.06
CA CYS A 206 -4.74 13.10 18.40
C CYS A 206 -4.17 13.99 17.29
N HIS A 207 -4.05 15.31 17.54
CA HIS A 207 -3.57 16.29 16.56
C HIS A 207 -2.12 16.74 16.79
N GLY A 208 -1.46 16.24 17.84
CA GLY A 208 -0.05 16.53 18.16
C GLY A 208 0.95 15.77 17.30
N THR A 209 0.68 15.62 16.00
CA THR A 209 1.54 14.91 15.05
C THR A 209 1.37 15.54 13.67
N ASP A 210 2.45 15.60 12.90
CA ASP A 210 2.44 16.11 11.52
C ASP A 210 1.57 15.24 10.57
N GLU A 211 1.19 14.03 11.02
CA GLU A 211 0.30 13.10 10.31
C GLU A 211 -1.18 13.46 10.39
N ALA A 212 -1.55 14.17 11.46
CA ALA A 212 -2.93 14.48 11.68
C ALA A 212 -3.40 15.34 10.50
N ALA A 213 -4.60 15.06 9.99
CA ALA A 213 -5.21 15.89 8.96
C ALA A 213 -5.18 17.38 9.34
N PHE A 214 -5.31 17.65 10.63
CA PHE A 214 -5.24 18.95 11.29
C PHE A 214 -4.11 18.91 12.33
N PRO A 215 -2.84 19.14 11.95
CA PRO A 215 -1.70 19.05 12.87
C PRO A 215 -1.60 20.29 13.77
N LEU A 216 -1.31 20.07 15.04
CA LEU A 216 -1.21 21.09 16.09
C LEU A 216 0.07 20.91 16.91
N SER A 217 0.65 22.04 17.32
CA SER A 217 1.76 22.09 18.26
C SER A 217 1.28 22.44 19.68
N CYS A 218 2.18 22.38 20.66
CA CYS A 218 1.92 22.83 22.04
C CYS A 218 1.53 24.32 22.18
N GLY A 219 1.67 25.14 21.12
CA GLY A 219 1.15 26.51 21.09
C GLY A 219 1.72 27.46 22.15
N GLN A 220 2.92 27.19 22.68
CA GLN A 220 3.56 27.97 23.74
C GLN A 220 4.41 29.11 23.17
N SER A 221 5.24 28.82 22.17
CA SER A 221 6.04 29.84 21.48
C SER A 221 5.21 30.62 20.45
N GLU A 222 5.71 31.77 20.00
CA GLU A 222 5.02 32.55 18.95
C GLU A 222 4.95 31.78 17.63
N GLU A 223 6.01 31.08 17.26
CA GLU A 223 6.06 30.26 16.05
C GLU A 223 5.04 29.11 16.11
N GLN A 224 4.88 28.49 17.28
CA GLN A 224 3.89 27.44 17.53
C GLN A 224 2.44 27.97 17.42
N LYS A 225 2.17 29.17 17.95
CA LYS A 225 0.86 29.83 17.83
C LYS A 225 0.54 30.19 16.38
N ARG A 226 1.51 30.73 15.63
CA ARG A 226 1.38 31.00 14.19
C ARG A 226 1.07 29.74 13.41
N TRP A 227 1.73 28.62 13.74
CA TRP A 227 1.46 27.33 13.11
C TRP A 227 0.03 26.85 13.41
N ASN A 228 -0.38 26.89 14.66
CA ASN A 228 -1.73 26.49 15.05
C ASN A 228 -2.80 27.34 14.35
N TYR A 229 -2.57 28.65 14.19
CA TYR A 229 -3.44 29.55 13.43
C TYR A 229 -3.50 29.16 11.94
N PHE A 230 -2.33 28.99 11.32
CA PHE A 230 -2.22 28.59 9.92
C PHE A 230 -2.97 27.27 9.65
N SER A 231 -2.70 26.26 10.47
CA SER A 231 -3.34 24.94 10.40
C SER A 231 -4.85 25.00 10.59
N ALA A 232 -5.33 25.81 11.54
CA ALA A 232 -6.76 25.95 11.84
C ALA A 232 -7.54 26.75 10.79
N SER A 233 -6.88 27.69 10.11
CA SER A 233 -7.53 28.62 9.17
C SER A 233 -8.19 27.91 7.99
N ASP A 234 -7.58 26.82 7.47
CA ASP A 234 -8.15 26.04 6.36
C ASP A 234 -9.44 25.25 6.74
N TYR A 235 -9.76 25.18 8.04
CA TYR A 235 -10.95 24.52 8.58
C TYR A 235 -12.09 25.49 8.93
N VAL A 236 -11.89 26.79 8.68
CA VAL A 236 -12.93 27.82 8.80
C VAL A 236 -13.73 27.91 7.50
N ALA A 237 -15.05 27.80 7.60
CA ALA A 237 -15.96 27.89 6.48
C ALA A 237 -16.42 29.34 6.23
N VAL A 238 -16.79 29.67 4.99
CA VAL A 238 -17.41 30.97 4.64
C VAL A 238 -18.66 31.24 5.47
N ASN A 239 -19.44 30.20 5.77
CA ASN A 239 -20.47 30.26 6.79
C ASN A 239 -19.90 29.66 8.10
N PRO A 240 -19.56 30.49 9.09
CA PRO A 240 -18.77 30.06 10.25
C PRO A 240 -19.36 28.87 11.00
N GLN A 241 -20.68 28.74 11.10
CA GLN A 241 -21.34 27.64 11.83
C GLN A 241 -21.10 26.24 11.21
N PHE A 242 -20.68 26.17 9.94
CA PHE A 242 -20.33 24.92 9.26
C PHE A 242 -18.83 24.61 9.30
N SER A 243 -18.03 25.45 9.98
CA SER A 243 -16.59 25.22 10.11
C SER A 243 -16.32 23.85 10.75
N GLU A 244 -15.40 23.09 10.17
CA GLU A 244 -15.08 21.74 10.69
C GLU A 244 -14.52 21.82 12.12
N ILE A 245 -13.82 22.92 12.44
CA ILE A 245 -13.28 23.19 13.78
C ILE A 245 -14.35 23.44 14.85
N LEU A 246 -15.61 23.67 14.46
CA LEU A 246 -16.77 23.74 15.36
C LEU A 246 -17.57 22.45 15.35
N THR A 247 -17.84 21.89 14.16
CA THR A 247 -18.78 20.77 13.99
C THR A 247 -18.20 19.42 14.39
N ARG A 248 -16.89 19.18 14.19
CA ARG A 248 -16.20 17.94 14.59
C ARG A 248 -16.13 17.74 16.11
N PRO A 249 -15.76 18.75 16.92
CA PRO A 249 -15.72 18.60 18.37
C PRO A 249 -17.07 18.76 19.06
N LEU A 250 -18.14 19.14 18.36
CA LEU A 250 -19.48 19.32 18.94
C LEU A 250 -20.18 17.98 19.16
N ASN A 251 -20.96 17.90 20.24
CA ASN A 251 -21.81 16.76 20.53
C ASN A 251 -22.84 16.56 19.39
N PRO A 252 -22.97 15.33 18.83
CA PRO A 252 -23.92 15.04 17.76
C PRO A 252 -25.38 15.42 18.09
N ALA A 253 -25.78 15.40 19.37
CA ALA A 253 -27.11 15.80 19.81
C ALA A 253 -27.43 17.30 19.54
N TYR A 254 -26.40 18.12 19.31
CA TYR A 254 -26.50 19.55 19.07
C TYR A 254 -26.01 19.97 17.67
N GLY A 255 -25.92 19.02 16.73
CA GLY A 255 -25.50 19.28 15.36
C GLY A 255 -24.02 19.01 15.08
N GLY A 256 -23.31 18.36 16.02
CA GLY A 256 -21.98 17.84 15.78
C GLY A 256 -21.95 16.67 14.81
N VAL A 257 -20.76 16.35 14.29
CA VAL A 257 -20.55 15.27 13.31
C VAL A 257 -19.59 14.22 13.83
N TYR A 258 -19.40 13.15 13.06
CA TYR A 258 -18.43 12.11 13.40
C TYR A 258 -17.01 12.64 13.55
N HIS A 259 -16.39 12.29 14.68
CA HIS A 259 -14.99 12.49 14.99
C HIS A 259 -14.48 11.29 15.80
N PRO A 260 -13.37 10.62 15.41
CA PRO A 260 -12.86 9.44 16.12
C PRO A 260 -12.57 9.70 17.60
N GLY A 261 -12.08 10.90 17.92
CA GLY A 261 -11.81 11.32 19.30
C GLY A 261 -13.04 11.65 20.13
N GLY A 262 -14.25 11.41 19.63
CA GLY A 262 -15.50 11.83 20.27
C GLY A 262 -15.69 13.35 20.21
N TRP A 263 -16.53 13.87 21.12
CA TRP A 263 -16.85 15.30 21.22
C TRP A 263 -16.22 15.95 22.46
N PHE A 264 -15.88 17.23 22.35
CA PHE A 264 -15.26 18.05 23.41
C PHE A 264 -16.11 19.27 23.79
N ILE A 265 -17.09 19.62 22.97
CA ILE A 265 -18.06 20.69 23.20
C ILE A 265 -19.42 20.02 23.41
N GLU A 266 -20.08 20.28 24.53
CA GLU A 266 -21.34 19.61 24.86
C GLU A 266 -22.54 20.26 24.18
N SER A 267 -22.50 21.57 23.94
CA SER A 267 -23.57 22.30 23.25
C SER A 267 -23.08 23.58 22.59
N THR A 268 -23.94 24.20 21.76
CA THR A 268 -23.66 25.50 21.15
C THR A 268 -23.62 26.67 22.15
N ASP A 269 -24.03 26.44 23.40
CA ASP A 269 -24.00 27.44 24.46
C ASP A 269 -22.67 27.48 25.22
N ASP A 270 -21.76 26.53 25.00
CA ASP A 270 -20.44 26.50 25.64
C ASP A 270 -19.61 27.72 25.24
N ASP A 271 -18.85 28.25 26.21
CA ASP A 271 -17.95 29.39 25.99
C ASP A 271 -16.90 29.09 24.93
N SER A 272 -16.39 27.86 24.88
CA SER A 272 -15.46 27.42 23.82
C SER A 272 -16.09 27.44 22.43
N TYR A 273 -17.37 27.04 22.31
CA TYR A 273 -18.07 27.11 21.03
C TYR A 273 -18.22 28.56 20.56
N LYS A 274 -18.66 29.44 21.46
CA LYS A 274 -18.83 30.88 21.18
C LYS A 274 -17.52 31.54 20.81
N ALA A 275 -16.42 31.22 21.51
CA ALA A 275 -15.09 31.75 21.22
C ALA A 275 -14.57 31.34 19.83
N VAL A 276 -14.69 30.06 19.48
CA VAL A 276 -14.28 29.56 18.16
C VAL A 276 -15.17 30.14 17.06
N LEU A 277 -16.49 30.29 17.31
CA LEU A 277 -17.43 30.90 16.36
C LEU A 277 -17.14 32.39 16.12
N GLU A 278 -16.83 33.15 17.18
CA GLU A 278 -16.43 34.56 17.08
C GLU A 278 -15.19 34.71 16.21
N TRP A 279 -14.16 33.90 16.45
CA TRP A 279 -12.94 33.89 15.64
C TRP A 279 -13.23 33.49 14.19
N ALA A 280 -13.95 32.40 13.95
CA ALA A 280 -14.31 31.94 12.60
C ALA A 280 -15.10 33.00 11.81
N THR A 281 -15.98 33.73 12.51
CA THR A 281 -16.74 34.85 11.92
C THR A 281 -15.83 36.01 11.53
N ALA A 282 -14.86 36.35 12.38
CA ALA A 282 -13.87 37.40 12.08
C ALA A 282 -12.92 37.01 10.95
N HIS A 283 -12.58 35.73 10.84
CA HIS A 283 -11.70 35.20 9.80
C HIS A 283 -12.35 35.23 8.40
N GLY A 284 -13.64 34.88 8.30
CA GLY A 284 -14.43 35.06 7.07
C GLY A 284 -14.29 33.96 6.00
N GLY A 285 -13.67 32.82 6.33
CA GLY A 285 -13.54 31.65 5.45
C GLY A 285 -12.09 31.33 5.05
N PRO A 286 -11.87 30.31 4.20
CA PRO A 286 -10.53 29.82 3.90
C PRO A 286 -9.75 30.78 3.00
N THR A 287 -8.43 30.88 3.22
CA THR A 287 -7.54 31.79 2.47
C THR A 287 -6.62 31.08 1.47
N ASN A 288 -6.35 29.78 1.65
CA ASN A 288 -5.40 29.00 0.84
C ASN A 288 -6.07 28.13 -0.23
N ILE A 289 -6.81 28.74 -1.15
CA ILE A 289 -7.52 28.02 -2.23
C ILE A 289 -6.53 27.57 -3.32
N PRO A 290 -6.49 26.27 -3.68
CA PRO A 290 -5.68 25.78 -4.79
C PRO A 290 -6.00 26.50 -6.11
N LYS A 291 -4.95 26.77 -6.89
CA LYS A 291 -5.06 27.45 -8.19
C LYS A 291 -4.98 26.49 -9.38
N ASP A 292 -4.93 25.18 -9.12
CA ASP A 292 -4.88 24.15 -10.17
C ASP A 292 -6.13 24.25 -11.08
N PRO A 293 -5.97 24.21 -12.42
CA PRO A 293 -7.08 24.44 -13.35
C PRO A 293 -8.27 23.47 -13.20
N GLY A 294 -8.04 22.23 -12.76
CA GLY A 294 -9.11 21.26 -12.55
C GLY A 294 -9.63 21.18 -11.12
N PHE A 295 -9.08 21.94 -10.15
CA PHE A 295 -9.49 21.87 -8.75
C PHE A 295 -10.95 22.27 -8.54
N GLU A 296 -11.41 23.36 -9.16
CA GLU A 296 -12.81 23.81 -9.02
C GLU A 296 -13.79 22.78 -9.59
N MET A 297 -13.50 22.23 -10.77
CA MET A 297 -14.30 21.17 -11.38
C MET A 297 -14.31 19.92 -10.50
N PHE A 298 -13.16 19.55 -9.93
CA PHE A 298 -13.07 18.45 -9.00
C PHE A 298 -13.99 18.67 -7.79
N ALA A 299 -13.81 19.78 -7.08
CA ALA A 299 -14.51 20.06 -5.84
C ALA A 299 -16.02 20.17 -6.03
N LYS A 300 -16.47 20.79 -7.14
CA LYS A 300 -17.88 21.07 -7.40
C LYS A 300 -18.61 19.98 -8.21
N ARG A 301 -17.89 19.09 -8.89
CA ARG A 301 -18.47 18.07 -9.77
C ARG A 301 -18.04 16.65 -9.40
N VAL A 302 -16.73 16.37 -9.44
CA VAL A 302 -16.19 15.01 -9.23
C VAL A 302 -16.39 14.55 -7.80
N GLN A 303 -16.02 15.35 -6.81
CA GLN A 303 -16.16 15.02 -5.40
C GLN A 303 -17.63 14.71 -5.01
N PRO A 304 -18.64 15.50 -5.42
CA PRO A 304 -20.04 15.12 -5.28
C PRO A 304 -20.42 13.80 -5.96
N MET A 305 -19.86 13.48 -7.14
CA MET A 305 -20.12 12.21 -7.82
C MET A 305 -19.56 11.01 -7.05
N LEU A 306 -18.41 11.16 -6.40
CA LEU A 306 -17.87 10.15 -5.49
C LEU A 306 -18.77 9.96 -4.26
N VAL A 307 -19.33 11.04 -3.72
CA VAL A 307 -20.33 10.97 -2.64
C VAL A 307 -21.59 10.25 -3.11
N LYS A 308 -22.13 10.63 -4.27
CA LYS A 308 -23.34 10.03 -4.90
C LYS A 308 -23.23 8.52 -4.97
N ARG A 309 -22.06 7.98 -5.31
CA ARG A 309 -21.82 6.53 -5.46
C ARG A 309 -21.34 5.82 -4.19
N GLY A 310 -21.28 6.51 -3.05
CA GLY A 310 -20.93 5.86 -1.77
C GLY A 310 -19.44 5.62 -1.57
N CYS A 311 -18.56 6.30 -2.33
CA CYS A 311 -17.11 6.05 -2.25
C CYS A 311 -16.56 6.39 -0.87
N VAL A 312 -17.03 7.48 -0.25
CA VAL A 312 -16.54 7.98 1.05
C VAL A 312 -17.27 7.38 2.27
N LEU A 313 -17.88 6.21 2.14
CA LEU A 313 -18.40 5.46 3.28
C LEU A 313 -17.25 4.94 4.14
N LEU A 314 -17.44 4.88 5.47
CA LEU A 314 -16.41 4.48 6.44
C LEU A 314 -15.78 3.13 6.10
N GLY A 315 -16.57 2.14 5.70
CA GLY A 315 -16.13 0.80 5.28
C GLY A 315 -15.46 0.71 3.90
N CYS A 316 -15.47 1.78 3.11
CA CYS A 316 -14.99 1.80 1.71
C CYS A 316 -13.68 2.61 1.58
N HIS A 317 -13.80 3.94 1.57
CA HIS A 317 -12.67 4.86 1.48
C HIS A 317 -12.79 5.92 2.57
N SER A 318 -11.94 5.76 3.58
CA SER A 318 -11.87 6.63 4.76
C SER A 318 -10.51 6.47 5.42
N SER A 319 -10.20 7.34 6.39
CA SER A 319 -8.92 7.30 7.11
C SER A 319 -8.66 5.96 7.83
N PRO A 320 -9.64 5.31 8.49
CA PRO A 320 -9.43 4.00 9.12
C PRO A 320 -9.27 2.81 8.17
N VAL A 321 -9.49 2.96 6.86
CA VAL A 321 -9.39 1.84 5.90
C VAL A 321 -7.95 1.69 5.41
N PHE A 322 -7.42 0.47 5.47
CA PHE A 322 -6.09 0.15 4.94
C PHE A 322 -6.10 -0.03 3.41
N ASN A 323 -6.06 1.07 2.67
CA ASN A 323 -5.82 1.09 1.22
C ASN A 323 -5.12 2.38 0.78
N ASP A 324 -4.69 2.48 -0.48
CA ASP A 324 -3.95 3.64 -1.01
C ASP A 324 -4.83 4.83 -1.45
N PHE A 325 -6.16 4.76 -1.29
CA PHE A 325 -7.07 5.82 -1.71
C PHE A 325 -7.98 6.19 -0.53
N ARG A 326 -7.61 7.24 0.21
CA ARG A 326 -8.26 7.63 1.48
C ARG A 326 -8.77 9.08 1.41
N PRO A 327 -9.73 9.40 0.52
CA PRO A 327 -10.44 10.67 0.57
C PRO A 327 -11.06 10.90 1.95
N ARG A 328 -10.99 12.14 2.41
CA ARG A 328 -11.63 12.64 3.63
C ARG A 328 -13.10 12.93 3.35
N PRO A 329 -14.02 12.45 4.20
CA PRO A 329 -15.42 12.80 4.08
C PRO A 329 -15.64 14.28 4.44
N PRO A 330 -16.72 14.90 3.93
CA PRO A 330 -17.17 16.19 4.42
C PRO A 330 -17.57 16.12 5.91
N SER A 331 -17.58 17.28 6.57
CA SER A 331 -18.19 17.44 7.89
C SER A 331 -19.69 17.59 7.72
N GLY A 332 -20.43 16.49 7.90
CA GLY A 332 -21.83 16.42 7.46
C GLY A 332 -21.88 16.68 5.95
N GLY A 333 -22.54 17.74 5.50
CA GLY A 333 -22.57 18.13 4.08
C GLY A 333 -21.46 19.09 3.63
N HIS A 334 -20.62 19.61 4.52
CA HIS A 334 -19.65 20.68 4.18
C HIS A 334 -18.26 20.14 3.84
N PHE A 335 -17.75 20.51 2.66
CA PHE A 335 -16.38 20.27 2.24
C PHE A 335 -15.55 21.56 2.38
N GLY A 336 -14.67 21.60 3.38
CA GLY A 336 -13.66 22.65 3.50
C GLY A 336 -12.60 22.60 2.40
N VAL A 337 -11.75 23.64 2.32
CA VAL A 337 -10.68 23.71 1.34
C VAL A 337 -9.62 22.63 1.57
N ALA A 338 -9.23 22.37 2.82
CA ALA A 338 -8.25 21.34 3.16
C ALA A 338 -8.74 19.94 2.75
N THR A 339 -10.01 19.64 3.06
CA THR A 339 -10.67 18.38 2.69
C THR A 339 -10.73 18.21 1.17
N SER A 340 -11.16 19.26 0.44
CA SER A 340 -11.24 19.21 -1.03
C SER A 340 -9.86 19.12 -1.69
N ARG A 341 -8.84 19.82 -1.17
CA ARG A 341 -7.44 19.77 -1.64
C ARG A 341 -6.84 18.38 -1.45
N HIS A 342 -7.02 17.79 -0.27
CA HIS A 342 -6.59 16.42 0.01
C HIS A 342 -7.24 15.43 -0.97
N ASN A 343 -8.58 15.50 -1.10
CA ASN A 343 -9.32 14.61 -1.98
C ASN A 343 -8.94 14.77 -3.46
N TYR A 344 -8.65 16.00 -3.90
CA TYR A 344 -8.20 16.29 -5.25
C TYR A 344 -6.89 15.58 -5.56
N LEU A 345 -5.89 15.69 -4.67
CA LEU A 345 -4.60 15.04 -4.84
C LEU A 345 -4.72 13.51 -4.79
N GLU A 346 -5.47 12.97 -3.82
CA GLU A 346 -5.75 11.53 -3.73
C GLU A 346 -6.37 10.97 -5.01
N VAL A 347 -7.34 11.68 -5.59
CA VAL A 347 -8.02 11.26 -6.83
C VAL A 347 -7.09 11.42 -8.02
N LEU A 348 -6.33 12.50 -8.12
CA LEU A 348 -5.36 12.73 -9.18
C LEU A 348 -4.29 11.64 -9.21
N GLU A 349 -3.88 11.13 -8.06
CA GLU A 349 -2.98 9.98 -7.98
C GLU A 349 -3.60 8.72 -8.62
N GLN A 350 -4.91 8.52 -8.57
CA GLN A 350 -5.59 7.36 -9.16
C GLN A 350 -5.85 7.46 -10.68
N VAL A 351 -5.39 8.52 -11.33
CA VAL A 351 -5.61 8.78 -12.77
C VAL A 351 -4.38 8.45 -13.60
N ALA A 352 -4.58 7.87 -14.79
CA ALA A 352 -3.55 7.60 -15.78
C ALA A 352 -3.54 8.71 -16.84
N LEU A 353 -2.92 9.85 -16.54
CA LEU A 353 -2.90 11.02 -17.43
C LEU A 353 -2.09 10.77 -18.72
N GLU A 354 -1.18 9.80 -18.66
CA GLU A 354 -0.38 9.35 -19.78
C GLU A 354 -1.22 8.68 -20.88
N SER A 355 -2.41 8.19 -20.52
CA SER A 355 -3.32 7.51 -21.45
C SER A 355 -4.31 8.47 -22.09
N PRO A 356 -4.58 8.35 -23.40
CA PRO A 356 -5.73 9.00 -24.02
C PRO A 356 -7.06 8.29 -23.66
N ASP A 357 -7.02 7.02 -23.23
CA ASP A 357 -8.20 6.32 -22.72
C ASP A 357 -8.35 6.56 -21.21
N PRO A 358 -9.36 7.30 -20.75
CA PRO A 358 -9.59 7.51 -19.32
C PRO A 358 -9.85 6.21 -18.56
N ASN A 359 -10.29 5.13 -19.22
CA ASN A 359 -10.51 3.82 -18.59
C ASN A 359 -9.23 3.15 -18.12
N ALA A 360 -8.05 3.58 -18.59
CA ALA A 360 -6.75 3.15 -18.04
C ALA A 360 -6.53 3.65 -16.59
N SER A 361 -7.28 4.66 -16.16
CA SER A 361 -7.22 5.21 -14.80
C SER A 361 -7.79 4.26 -13.77
N ARG A 362 -7.05 4.01 -12.68
CA ARG A 362 -7.48 3.11 -11.58
C ARG A 362 -8.84 3.50 -11.00
N LEU A 363 -9.09 4.80 -10.82
CA LEU A 363 -10.36 5.33 -10.31
C LEU A 363 -11.55 4.86 -11.15
N ILE A 364 -11.43 4.89 -12.48
CA ILE A 364 -12.47 4.44 -13.40
C ILE A 364 -12.48 2.92 -13.47
N ARG A 365 -11.32 2.30 -13.72
CA ARG A 365 -11.22 0.85 -13.97
C ARG A 365 -11.77 0.00 -12.84
N LYS A 366 -11.55 0.38 -11.57
CA LYS A 366 -12.14 -0.32 -10.41
C LYS A 366 -13.66 -0.25 -10.35
N ASN A 367 -14.25 0.73 -11.01
CA ASN A 367 -15.68 0.96 -10.97
C ASN A 367 -16.37 0.49 -12.25
N LEU A 368 -15.66 -0.01 -13.26
CA LEU A 368 -16.25 -0.64 -14.43
C LEU A 368 -16.54 -2.14 -14.21
N PRO A 369 -17.45 -2.75 -15.01
CA PRO A 369 -17.62 -4.21 -15.05
C PRO A 369 -16.32 -4.92 -15.44
N GLN A 370 -16.03 -6.05 -14.81
CA GLN A 370 -14.83 -6.85 -15.11
C GLN A 370 -14.98 -7.69 -16.38
N GLY A 371 -13.85 -8.07 -16.99
CA GLY A 371 -13.81 -8.93 -18.17
C GLY A 371 -14.54 -10.27 -17.96
N PRO A 372 -15.27 -10.78 -18.98
CA PRO A 372 -15.43 -10.22 -20.33
C PRO A 372 -16.53 -9.15 -20.44
N ALA A 373 -17.23 -8.80 -19.35
CA ALA A 373 -18.35 -7.85 -19.38
C ALA A 373 -17.93 -6.38 -19.55
N GLY A 374 -16.66 -6.06 -19.32
CA GLY A 374 -16.09 -4.73 -19.52
C GLY A 374 -14.60 -4.68 -19.20
N PRO A 375 -13.93 -3.52 -19.38
CA PRO A 375 -12.48 -3.37 -19.16
C PRO A 375 -12.10 -3.21 -17.68
N GLY A 376 -13.06 -3.34 -16.77
CA GLY A 376 -12.89 -3.09 -15.34
C GLY A 376 -12.06 -4.13 -14.61
N MET A 377 -11.78 -3.85 -13.35
CA MET A 377 -10.97 -4.70 -12.47
C MET A 377 -11.66 -4.95 -11.13
N LYS A 378 -11.17 -5.96 -10.38
CA LYS A 378 -11.76 -6.32 -9.08
C LYS A 378 -11.76 -5.17 -8.08
N HIS A 379 -12.93 -4.94 -7.49
CA HIS A 379 -13.19 -3.95 -6.46
C HIS A 379 -14.15 -4.53 -5.42
N ARG A 380 -13.86 -4.32 -4.13
CA ARG A 380 -14.70 -4.79 -3.02
C ARG A 380 -16.07 -4.10 -3.01
N GLY A 381 -16.13 -2.84 -3.45
CA GLY A 381 -17.39 -2.09 -3.57
C GLY A 381 -18.23 -2.43 -4.80
N GLY A 382 -17.76 -3.32 -5.69
CA GLY A 382 -18.41 -3.62 -6.97
C GLY A 382 -18.21 -2.53 -8.02
N SER A 383 -18.86 -2.68 -9.17
CA SER A 383 -18.73 -1.77 -10.32
C SER A 383 -19.64 -0.54 -10.17
N LEU A 384 -19.12 0.51 -9.52
CA LEU A 384 -19.89 1.74 -9.28
C LEU A 384 -20.12 2.59 -10.54
N PHE A 385 -19.57 2.25 -11.70
CA PHE A 385 -19.84 2.88 -12.99
C PHE A 385 -20.31 1.82 -14.01
N ALA A 386 -21.19 0.90 -13.58
CA ALA A 386 -21.61 -0.25 -14.39
C ALA A 386 -22.22 0.10 -15.77
N LEU A 387 -22.76 1.31 -15.94
CA LEU A 387 -23.29 1.82 -17.22
C LEU A 387 -22.30 2.71 -18.00
N GLY A 388 -21.06 2.85 -17.52
CA GLY A 388 -20.00 3.61 -18.16
C GLY A 388 -19.05 2.73 -18.99
N GLY A 389 -17.88 3.27 -19.30
CA GLY A 389 -16.79 2.55 -19.99
C GLY A 389 -16.63 2.91 -21.47
N ASP A 390 -17.56 3.67 -22.05
CA ASP A 390 -17.40 4.27 -23.37
C ASP A 390 -17.26 5.80 -23.24
N PRO A 391 -16.04 6.36 -23.37
CA PRO A 391 -15.81 7.80 -23.28
C PRO A 391 -16.49 8.56 -24.42
N SER A 392 -16.69 7.93 -25.59
CA SER A 392 -17.25 8.58 -26.77
C SER A 392 -18.75 8.87 -26.63
N ALA A 393 -19.43 8.16 -25.72
CA ALA A 393 -20.83 8.39 -25.38
C ALA A 393 -21.04 9.59 -24.44
N CYS A 394 -19.97 10.22 -23.93
CA CYS A 394 -20.08 11.32 -22.98
C CYS A 394 -20.21 12.69 -23.67
N ASP A 395 -21.21 13.48 -23.25
CA ASP A 395 -21.22 14.93 -23.49
C ASP A 395 -20.36 15.62 -22.42
N LEU A 396 -19.09 15.86 -22.74
CA LEU A 396 -18.14 16.46 -21.80
C LEU A 396 -18.54 17.87 -21.37
N LYS A 397 -19.18 18.65 -22.27
CA LYS A 397 -19.61 20.01 -21.96
C LYS A 397 -20.77 20.00 -20.97
N ALA A 398 -21.73 19.09 -21.15
CA ALA A 398 -22.81 18.88 -20.18
C ALA A 398 -22.27 18.36 -18.85
N ALA A 399 -21.28 17.47 -18.86
CA ALA A 399 -20.62 17.00 -17.65
C ALA A 399 -19.95 18.14 -16.85
N GLU A 400 -19.32 19.08 -17.55
CA GLU A 400 -18.66 20.26 -16.97
C GLU A 400 -19.62 21.35 -16.45
N THR A 401 -20.77 21.54 -17.11
CA THR A 401 -21.61 22.74 -16.89
C THR A 401 -23.08 22.46 -16.65
N GLY A 402 -23.62 21.34 -17.12
CA GLY A 402 -25.03 20.96 -17.00
C GLY A 402 -25.48 20.66 -15.56
N PRO A 403 -26.79 20.42 -15.33
CA PRO A 403 -27.33 20.04 -14.03
C PRO A 403 -26.65 18.77 -13.53
N LEU A 404 -25.95 18.87 -12.40
CA LEU A 404 -25.03 17.83 -11.95
C LEU A 404 -25.71 16.47 -11.75
N ASP A 405 -26.90 16.45 -11.15
CA ASP A 405 -27.57 15.22 -10.78
C ASP A 405 -28.05 14.39 -11.98
N ASP A 406 -28.28 15.06 -13.12
CA ASP A 406 -28.64 14.45 -14.41
C ASP A 406 -27.42 13.87 -15.14
N GLN A 407 -26.20 14.20 -14.71
CA GLN A 407 -24.97 13.75 -15.37
C GLN A 407 -24.57 12.35 -14.90
N SER A 408 -23.99 11.58 -15.81
CA SER A 408 -23.31 10.33 -15.49
C SER A 408 -22.06 10.60 -14.63
N PRO A 409 -21.89 9.94 -13.46
CA PRO A 409 -20.67 10.03 -12.67
C PRO A 409 -19.41 9.71 -13.48
N TYR A 410 -19.50 8.73 -14.38
CA TYR A 410 -18.42 8.36 -15.29
C TYR A 410 -18.03 9.54 -16.19
N CYS A 411 -18.99 10.16 -16.88
CA CYS A 411 -18.71 11.27 -17.78
C CYS A 411 -18.17 12.52 -17.08
N VAL A 412 -18.61 12.80 -15.85
CA VAL A 412 -18.06 13.87 -15.02
C VAL A 412 -16.58 13.63 -14.70
N VAL A 413 -16.22 12.39 -14.34
CA VAL A 413 -14.82 12.02 -14.09
C VAL A 413 -14.01 12.08 -15.38
N VAL A 414 -14.53 11.58 -16.51
CA VAL A 414 -13.85 11.63 -17.82
C VAL A 414 -13.56 13.08 -18.24
N ALA A 415 -14.55 13.97 -18.13
CA ALA A 415 -14.36 15.38 -18.49
C ALA A 415 -13.30 16.06 -17.59
N TRP A 416 -13.26 15.72 -16.30
CA TRP A 416 -12.23 16.22 -15.40
C TRP A 416 -10.83 15.66 -15.74
N ILE A 417 -10.72 14.36 -16.04
CA ILE A 417 -9.46 13.74 -16.48
C ILE A 417 -8.93 14.42 -17.76
N GLU A 418 -9.79 14.68 -18.74
CA GLU A 418 -9.39 15.34 -19.99
C GLU A 418 -8.86 16.76 -19.75
N LYS A 419 -9.46 17.48 -18.80
CA LYS A 419 -8.98 18.81 -18.37
C LYS A 419 -7.62 18.75 -17.70
N GLU A 420 -7.43 17.84 -16.74
CA GLU A 420 -6.15 17.62 -16.07
C GLU A 420 -5.07 17.18 -17.08
N ARG A 421 -5.43 16.28 -17.99
CA ARG A 421 -4.54 15.75 -19.01
C ARG A 421 -4.09 16.86 -19.97
N THR A 422 -5.02 17.66 -20.48
CA THR A 422 -4.71 18.79 -21.38
C THR A 422 -3.67 19.73 -20.78
N GLU A 423 -3.79 20.04 -19.49
CA GLU A 423 -2.85 20.96 -18.83
C GLU A 423 -1.52 20.27 -18.49
N ARG A 424 -1.56 19.07 -17.92
CA ARG A 424 -0.37 18.41 -17.37
C ARG A 424 0.49 17.69 -18.42
N MET A 425 -0.13 17.24 -19.52
CA MET A 425 0.58 16.53 -20.60
C MET A 425 1.10 17.47 -21.72
N LYS A 426 0.71 18.75 -21.77
CA LYS A 426 1.00 19.65 -22.90
C LYS A 426 2.49 19.80 -23.26
N ASN A 427 3.39 19.60 -22.30
CA ASN A 427 4.84 19.74 -22.47
C ASN A 427 5.59 18.39 -22.41
N LEU A 428 4.86 17.28 -22.31
CA LEU A 428 5.42 15.94 -22.24
C LEU A 428 5.40 15.27 -23.62
N LEU A 429 6.37 14.39 -23.85
CA LEU A 429 6.48 13.71 -25.14
C LEU A 429 5.35 12.68 -25.30
N PRO A 430 4.63 12.64 -26.44
CA PRO A 430 3.79 11.51 -26.76
C PRO A 430 4.66 10.26 -27.01
N LEU A 431 4.05 9.09 -27.19
CA LEU A 431 4.77 7.88 -27.58
C LEU A 431 5.62 8.15 -28.83
N GLN A 432 6.94 7.97 -28.71
CA GLN A 432 7.90 8.16 -29.79
C GLN A 432 8.34 6.83 -30.41
N GLY A 433 8.43 5.78 -29.58
CA GLY A 433 9.00 4.51 -30.00
C GLY A 433 9.12 3.47 -28.91
N ILE A 434 9.65 2.32 -29.29
CA ILE A 434 10.00 1.22 -28.42
C ILE A 434 11.50 0.99 -28.54
N VAL A 435 12.20 1.05 -27.41
CA VAL A 435 13.60 0.63 -27.29
C VAL A 435 13.65 -0.78 -26.73
N TYR A 436 14.49 -1.64 -27.30
CA TYR A 436 14.61 -3.04 -26.89
C TYR A 436 16.01 -3.58 -27.22
N VAL A 437 16.32 -4.79 -26.77
CA VAL A 437 17.57 -5.49 -27.11
C VAL A 437 17.25 -6.64 -28.05
N LYS A 438 17.96 -6.68 -29.18
CA LYS A 438 17.91 -7.79 -30.13
C LYS A 438 19.19 -8.59 -30.04
N ARG A 439 19.10 -9.90 -29.83
CA ARG A 439 20.27 -10.80 -29.78
C ARG A 439 19.97 -12.18 -30.32
N ALA A 440 20.98 -12.97 -30.65
CA ALA A 440 20.76 -14.38 -30.98
C ALA A 440 20.20 -15.16 -29.77
N PRO A 441 19.33 -16.18 -29.98
CA PRO A 441 18.83 -17.01 -28.91
C PRO A 441 19.97 -17.71 -28.17
N LEU A 442 19.83 -17.84 -26.87
CA LEU A 442 20.89 -18.37 -26.02
C LEU A 442 21.04 -19.88 -26.18
N ALA A 443 22.28 -20.33 -26.38
CA ALA A 443 22.60 -21.76 -26.43
C ALA A 443 22.42 -22.44 -25.07
N GLN A 444 22.57 -21.70 -23.97
CA GLN A 444 22.37 -22.18 -22.59
C GLN A 444 21.39 -21.25 -21.86
N PRO A 445 20.46 -21.81 -21.06
CA PRO A 445 19.56 -21.03 -20.22
C PRO A 445 20.30 -20.01 -19.36
N GLU A 446 19.77 -18.78 -19.26
CA GLU A 446 20.24 -17.81 -18.27
C GLU A 446 19.45 -17.86 -16.97
N THR A 447 20.16 -17.66 -15.85
CA THR A 447 19.59 -17.41 -14.52
C THR A 447 19.81 -15.96 -14.10
N MET A 448 19.20 -15.58 -12.98
CA MET A 448 19.35 -14.24 -12.40
C MET A 448 20.83 -13.93 -12.10
N GLN A 449 21.61 -14.94 -11.69
CA GLN A 449 23.02 -14.76 -11.29
C GLN A 449 24.02 -14.74 -12.44
N ASP A 450 23.59 -14.98 -13.69
CA ASP A 450 24.51 -15.14 -14.83
C ASP A 450 24.90 -13.83 -15.51
N TRP A 451 24.63 -12.69 -14.88
CA TRP A 451 24.93 -11.37 -15.42
C TRP A 451 26.43 -11.14 -15.67
N GLU A 452 27.35 -11.80 -14.95
CA GLU A 452 28.80 -11.69 -15.23
C GLU A 452 29.19 -12.29 -16.59
N THR A 453 28.42 -13.26 -17.08
CA THR A 453 28.73 -14.03 -18.30
C THR A 453 28.65 -13.14 -19.53
N TYR A 454 29.77 -12.95 -20.23
CA TYR A 454 29.83 -12.13 -21.44
C TYR A 454 29.11 -12.81 -22.61
N ARG A 455 28.09 -12.12 -23.13
CA ARG A 455 27.23 -12.58 -24.22
C ARG A 455 27.27 -11.58 -25.38
N PRO A 456 28.26 -11.68 -26.29
CA PRO A 456 28.35 -10.77 -27.44
C PRO A 456 27.18 -10.97 -28.41
N GLY A 457 26.96 -10.01 -29.29
CA GLY A 457 25.91 -10.10 -30.32
C GLY A 457 24.59 -9.46 -29.90
N ALA A 458 24.58 -8.61 -28.86
CA ALA A 458 23.40 -7.88 -28.42
C ALA A 458 23.39 -6.46 -29.02
N ASP A 459 22.32 -6.14 -29.74
CA ASP A 459 22.11 -4.83 -30.36
C ASP A 459 21.03 -4.04 -29.60
N LEU A 460 21.31 -2.78 -29.26
CA LEU A 460 20.29 -1.86 -28.74
C LEU A 460 19.51 -1.30 -29.91
N ARG A 461 18.22 -1.62 -29.99
CA ARG A 461 17.36 -1.30 -31.12
C ARG A 461 16.30 -0.28 -30.75
N PHE A 462 15.90 0.51 -31.74
CA PHE A 462 14.77 1.42 -31.66
C PHE A 462 13.87 1.27 -32.89
N ILE A 463 12.57 1.16 -32.63
CA ILE A 463 11.53 1.27 -33.65
C ILE A 463 10.59 2.42 -33.28
N GLY A 464 10.20 3.23 -34.26
CA GLY A 464 9.21 4.28 -34.04
C GLY A 464 7.87 3.67 -33.66
N ALA A 465 7.11 4.34 -32.81
CA ALA A 465 5.80 3.86 -32.38
C ALA A 465 4.89 5.04 -32.02
N SER A 466 3.60 4.88 -32.27
CA SER A 466 2.58 5.88 -31.98
C SER A 466 1.26 5.23 -31.62
N LEU A 467 0.35 6.00 -31.02
CA LEU A 467 -1.04 5.59 -30.83
C LEU A 467 -1.84 6.04 -32.06
N ASP A 468 -2.62 5.11 -32.63
CA ASP A 468 -3.57 5.47 -33.69
C ASP A 468 -4.82 6.18 -33.12
N GLN A 469 -5.79 6.49 -34.00
CA GLN A 469 -7.02 7.16 -33.60
C GLN A 469 -7.88 6.34 -32.61
N ALA A 470 -7.72 5.02 -32.59
CA ALA A 470 -8.41 4.12 -31.66
C ALA A 470 -7.59 3.87 -30.38
N GLY A 471 -6.40 4.48 -30.24
CA GLY A 471 -5.51 4.27 -29.11
C GLY A 471 -4.72 2.95 -29.18
N ALA A 472 -4.71 2.27 -30.32
CA ALA A 472 -3.89 1.08 -30.51
C ALA A 472 -2.44 1.46 -30.85
N ILE A 473 -1.50 0.62 -30.41
CA ILE A 473 -0.07 0.81 -30.71
C ILE A 473 0.19 0.45 -32.17
N THR A 474 0.82 1.38 -32.90
CA THR A 474 1.32 1.17 -34.26
C THR A 474 2.82 1.42 -34.28
N THR A 475 3.58 0.50 -34.87
CA THR A 475 5.01 0.68 -35.12
C THR A 475 5.24 1.33 -36.48
N THR A 476 6.22 2.22 -36.57
CA THR A 476 6.55 3.01 -37.75
C THR A 476 8.06 3.21 -37.86
N GLY A 477 8.53 3.51 -39.07
CA GLY A 477 9.97 3.61 -39.34
C GLY A 477 10.66 2.24 -39.28
N GLY A 478 11.84 2.16 -39.89
CA GLY A 478 12.64 0.93 -39.84
C GLY A 478 13.20 0.69 -38.43
N ASP A 479 13.44 -0.59 -38.11
CA ASP A 479 14.18 -1.01 -36.94
C ASP A 479 15.66 -0.60 -37.06
N THR A 480 16.16 0.23 -36.14
CA THR A 480 17.52 0.83 -36.21
C THR A 480 18.37 0.55 -34.97
N SER A 481 19.68 0.36 -35.18
CA SER A 481 20.65 0.20 -34.09
C SER A 481 21.02 1.56 -33.50
N LEU A 482 21.08 1.64 -32.18
CA LEU A 482 21.53 2.83 -31.44
C LEU A 482 23.00 2.75 -31.00
N LEU A 483 23.68 1.62 -31.20
CA LEU A 483 25.01 1.38 -30.63
C LEU A 483 26.15 2.16 -31.29
N GLY A 484 26.04 2.47 -32.58
CA GLY A 484 27.10 3.14 -33.33
C GLY A 484 27.47 4.51 -32.73
N GLY A 485 26.47 5.26 -32.25
CA GLY A 485 26.68 6.54 -31.56
C GLY A 485 27.34 6.43 -30.19
N CYS A 486 27.38 5.22 -29.62
CA CYS A 486 27.97 4.93 -28.31
C CYS A 486 29.43 4.43 -28.39
N GLY A 487 29.98 4.29 -29.59
CA GLY A 487 31.27 3.61 -29.80
C GLY A 487 31.22 2.11 -29.55
N LEU A 488 30.04 1.49 -29.67
CA LEU A 488 29.81 0.05 -29.51
C LEU A 488 29.44 -0.57 -30.86
N THR A 489 29.77 -1.86 -31.05
CA THR A 489 29.41 -2.62 -32.27
C THR A 489 28.58 -3.83 -31.86
N ALA A 490 27.44 -4.05 -32.53
CA ALA A 490 26.52 -5.14 -32.19
C ALA A 490 27.18 -6.53 -32.13
N SER A 491 28.18 -6.81 -32.98
CA SER A 491 28.87 -8.11 -33.00
C SER A 491 29.68 -8.42 -31.73
N SER A 492 30.11 -7.41 -30.98
CA SER A 492 30.90 -7.56 -29.75
C SER A 492 30.19 -6.96 -28.52
N ALA A 493 29.13 -6.19 -28.71
CA ALA A 493 28.41 -5.61 -27.60
C ALA A 493 27.62 -6.69 -26.86
N ASP A 494 27.65 -6.59 -25.53
CA ASP A 494 26.77 -7.26 -24.61
C ASP A 494 25.95 -6.16 -23.93
N VAL A 495 24.65 -6.14 -24.17
CA VAL A 495 23.74 -5.03 -23.86
C VAL A 495 22.56 -5.56 -23.07
N ARG A 496 22.13 -4.81 -22.06
CA ARG A 496 20.97 -5.18 -21.25
C ARG A 496 20.19 -3.99 -20.74
N ARG A 497 18.89 -4.25 -20.56
CA ARG A 497 17.94 -3.44 -19.79
C ARG A 497 17.98 -1.95 -20.11
N PRO A 498 17.55 -1.55 -21.31
CA PRO A 498 17.26 -0.16 -21.58
C PRO A 498 16.09 0.33 -20.72
N MET A 499 16.14 1.60 -20.31
CA MET A 499 15.08 2.29 -19.59
C MET A 499 14.96 3.73 -20.09
N ALA A 500 13.72 4.20 -20.25
CA ALA A 500 13.43 5.59 -20.61
C ALA A 500 13.30 6.48 -19.37
N SER A 501 13.74 7.74 -19.48
CA SER A 501 13.53 8.76 -18.45
C SER A 501 12.06 9.09 -18.24
N TRP A 502 11.73 9.74 -17.12
CA TRP A 502 10.35 10.09 -16.80
C TRP A 502 9.71 11.01 -17.84
N ASP A 503 10.47 12.00 -18.33
CA ASP A 503 10.07 12.92 -19.38
C ASP A 503 10.15 12.34 -20.82
N GLY A 504 10.61 11.10 -20.96
CA GLY A 504 10.78 10.41 -22.24
C GLY A 504 11.94 10.92 -23.10
N LYS A 505 12.81 11.80 -22.59
CA LYS A 505 13.86 12.47 -23.39
C LYS A 505 15.21 11.76 -23.37
N LYS A 506 15.42 10.79 -22.47
CA LYS A 506 16.68 10.04 -22.36
C LYS A 506 16.42 8.54 -22.29
N ILE A 507 17.44 7.79 -22.70
CA ILE A 507 17.53 6.34 -22.57
C ILE A 507 18.81 6.02 -21.80
N ALA A 508 18.73 5.13 -20.82
CA ALA A 508 19.87 4.54 -20.13
C ALA A 508 19.88 3.02 -20.28
N PHE A 509 21.06 2.40 -20.35
CA PHE A 509 21.22 0.96 -20.50
C PHE A 509 22.58 0.48 -19.97
N GLY A 510 22.72 -0.80 -19.68
CA GLY A 510 24.01 -1.42 -19.36
C GLY A 510 24.66 -2.01 -20.60
N ALA A 511 25.94 -1.76 -20.83
CA ALA A 511 26.69 -2.41 -21.92
C ALA A 511 28.18 -2.61 -21.64
N ARG A 512 28.80 -3.56 -22.34
CA ARG A 512 30.25 -3.80 -22.41
C ARG A 512 30.65 -4.29 -23.80
N SER A 513 31.92 -4.15 -24.15
CA SER A 513 32.42 -4.53 -25.49
C SER A 513 33.20 -5.86 -25.53
N SER A 514 33.62 -6.38 -24.37
CA SER A 514 34.40 -7.63 -24.27
C SER A 514 34.25 -8.28 -22.89
N ALA A 515 34.70 -9.54 -22.77
CA ALA A 515 34.71 -10.27 -21.49
C ALA A 515 35.65 -9.68 -20.44
N THR A 516 36.68 -8.93 -20.85
CA THR A 516 37.65 -8.28 -19.95
C THR A 516 37.21 -6.88 -19.50
N GLU A 517 36.08 -6.40 -19.99
CA GLU A 517 35.52 -5.11 -19.60
C GLU A 517 34.29 -5.28 -18.70
N PRO A 518 34.13 -4.43 -17.66
CA PRO A 518 32.92 -4.43 -16.87
C PRO A 518 31.73 -3.89 -17.67
N TYR A 519 30.51 -4.24 -17.24
CA TYR A 519 29.34 -3.47 -17.67
C TYR A 519 29.47 -2.04 -17.20
N ARG A 520 29.16 -1.11 -18.11
CA ARG A 520 29.04 0.32 -17.84
C ARG A 520 27.61 0.77 -18.09
N VAL A 521 27.15 1.74 -17.32
CA VAL A 521 25.87 2.42 -17.58
C VAL A 521 26.10 3.50 -18.62
N TYR A 522 25.41 3.42 -19.74
CA TYR A 522 25.38 4.43 -20.79
C TYR A 522 24.10 5.24 -20.68
N VAL A 523 24.18 6.53 -21.05
CA VAL A 523 23.04 7.44 -21.16
C VAL A 523 23.10 8.13 -22.52
N MET A 524 21.95 8.27 -23.16
CA MET A 524 21.79 8.99 -24.44
C MET A 524 20.48 9.78 -24.44
N ASN A 525 20.34 10.71 -25.40
CA ASN A 525 19.05 11.31 -25.73
C ASN A 525 18.16 10.25 -26.40
N ALA A 526 16.83 10.40 -26.28
CA ALA A 526 15.86 9.47 -26.86
C ALA A 526 15.90 9.38 -28.39
N ASP A 527 16.49 10.38 -29.06
CA ASP A 527 16.73 10.40 -30.50
C ASP A 527 18.01 9.62 -30.92
N GLY A 528 18.71 9.00 -29.97
CA GLY A 528 19.94 8.25 -30.20
C GLY A 528 21.23 9.09 -30.13
N SER A 529 21.13 10.41 -29.98
CA SER A 529 22.29 11.29 -29.91
C SER A 529 22.93 11.35 -28.52
N GLY A 530 24.20 11.77 -28.45
CA GLY A 530 24.88 12.04 -27.19
C GLY A 530 25.14 10.80 -26.32
N CYS A 531 25.19 9.61 -26.92
CA CYS A 531 25.42 8.38 -26.17
C CYS A 531 26.84 8.31 -25.59
N ALA A 532 26.95 8.21 -24.27
CA ALA A 532 28.21 8.02 -23.58
C ALA A 532 28.03 7.23 -22.27
N PRO A 533 29.09 6.57 -21.75
CA PRO A 533 29.10 6.07 -20.38
C PRO A 533 28.89 7.23 -19.40
N GLU A 534 28.01 7.08 -18.41
CA GLU A 534 27.84 8.08 -17.35
C GLU A 534 29.12 8.13 -16.51
N PRO A 535 29.92 9.23 -16.55
CA PRO A 535 31.24 9.28 -15.96
C PRO A 535 31.24 9.02 -14.45
N THR A 536 30.21 9.47 -13.72
CA THR A 536 30.16 9.32 -12.26
C THR A 536 29.94 7.86 -11.88
N ILE A 537 28.97 7.19 -12.49
CA ILE A 537 28.65 5.77 -12.23
C ILE A 537 29.84 4.88 -12.56
N ASN A 538 30.52 5.16 -13.66
CA ASN A 538 31.57 4.30 -14.19
C ASN A 538 32.98 4.64 -13.68
N ALA A 539 33.10 5.63 -12.78
CA ALA A 539 34.35 5.93 -12.10
C ALA A 539 34.76 4.78 -11.15
N PRO A 540 36.07 4.63 -10.85
CA PRO A 540 36.53 3.71 -9.80
C PRO A 540 35.76 3.97 -8.49
N PRO A 541 35.25 2.92 -7.83
CA PRO A 541 34.40 3.12 -6.68
C PRO A 541 35.19 3.63 -5.47
N THR A 542 34.61 4.59 -4.78
CA THR A 542 35.10 5.13 -3.51
C THR A 542 34.12 4.86 -2.40
N ASP A 543 34.59 4.89 -1.15
CA ASP A 543 33.71 4.94 0.01
C ASP A 543 32.99 6.30 0.13
N SER A 544 32.13 6.44 1.14
CA SER A 544 31.39 7.67 1.42
C SER A 544 32.29 8.85 1.81
N GLY A 545 33.55 8.60 2.19
CA GLY A 545 34.58 9.61 2.47
C GLY A 545 35.44 9.98 1.24
N GLY A 546 35.26 9.28 0.11
CA GLY A 546 36.02 9.49 -1.13
C GLY A 546 37.31 8.68 -1.23
N ALA A 547 37.60 7.78 -0.30
CA ALA A 547 38.76 6.88 -0.38
C ALA A 547 38.47 5.72 -1.35
N PRO A 548 39.45 5.23 -2.14
CA PRO A 548 39.25 4.07 -3.00
C PRO A 548 38.83 2.82 -2.22
N LEU A 549 37.85 2.06 -2.73
CA LEU A 549 37.48 0.79 -2.12
C LEU A 549 38.54 -0.30 -2.37
N PRO A 550 38.72 -1.26 -1.44
CA PRO A 550 39.54 -2.43 -1.69
C PRO A 550 39.05 -3.22 -2.91
N SER A 551 39.99 -3.73 -3.70
CA SER A 551 39.69 -4.59 -4.84
C SER A 551 39.94 -6.05 -4.49
N ASN A 552 39.01 -6.92 -4.86
CA ASN A 552 39.20 -8.38 -4.83
C ASN A 552 39.67 -8.93 -6.20
N GLY A 553 40.08 -8.06 -7.12
CA GLY A 553 40.49 -8.39 -8.48
C GLY A 553 39.35 -8.64 -9.46
N ALA A 554 38.08 -8.63 -9.01
CA ALA A 554 36.93 -8.79 -9.89
C ALA A 554 36.56 -7.50 -10.62
N LEU A 555 35.90 -7.64 -11.77
CA LEU A 555 35.36 -6.51 -12.52
C LEU A 555 34.18 -5.88 -11.76
N ILE A 556 34.11 -4.55 -11.78
CA ILE A 556 33.00 -3.79 -11.17
C ILE A 556 31.95 -3.51 -12.23
N HIS A 557 30.88 -4.29 -12.24
CA HIS A 557 29.79 -4.15 -13.20
C HIS A 557 28.79 -3.12 -12.69
N ASN A 558 28.36 -2.21 -13.57
CA ASN A 558 27.24 -1.29 -13.36
C ASN A 558 26.21 -1.50 -14.47
N PHE A 559 24.98 -1.85 -14.10
CA PHE A 559 23.95 -2.27 -15.05
C PHE A 559 22.54 -2.06 -14.50
N ASP A 560 21.52 -2.41 -15.30
CA ASP A 560 20.10 -2.25 -15.00
C ASP A 560 19.74 -0.86 -14.42
N PRO A 561 19.98 0.23 -15.18
CA PRO A 561 19.65 1.58 -14.73
C PRO A 561 18.14 1.82 -14.74
N ALA A 562 17.62 2.67 -13.84
CA ALA A 562 16.23 3.13 -13.80
C ALA A 562 16.14 4.59 -13.36
N PHE A 563 15.40 5.41 -14.11
CA PHE A 563 15.21 6.83 -13.79
C PHE A 563 14.11 7.04 -12.76
N ALA A 564 14.42 7.82 -11.72
CA ALA A 564 13.42 8.45 -10.85
C ALA A 564 12.79 9.67 -11.55
N ALA A 565 11.66 10.14 -11.03
CA ALA A 565 10.95 11.29 -11.60
C ALA A 565 11.76 12.60 -11.52
N ASP A 566 12.58 12.77 -10.46
CA ASP A 566 13.47 13.92 -10.29
C ASP A 566 14.76 13.86 -11.14
N GLY A 567 14.90 12.84 -12.00
CA GLY A 567 16.05 12.64 -12.88
C GLY A 567 17.22 11.88 -12.23
N SER A 568 17.12 11.50 -10.94
CA SER A 568 18.09 10.60 -10.32
C SER A 568 18.12 9.25 -11.03
N LEU A 569 19.29 8.60 -11.05
CA LEU A 569 19.49 7.32 -11.75
C LEU A 569 19.85 6.23 -10.75
N VAL A 570 18.91 5.31 -10.51
CA VAL A 570 19.16 4.08 -9.75
C VAL A 570 19.83 3.07 -10.67
N PHE A 571 20.78 2.28 -10.18
CA PHE A 571 21.44 1.23 -10.94
C PHE A 571 21.87 0.08 -10.02
N THR A 572 22.01 -1.10 -10.62
CA THR A 572 22.57 -2.28 -9.97
C THR A 572 24.09 -2.27 -10.12
N SER A 573 24.84 -2.62 -9.06
CA SER A 573 26.30 -2.66 -9.12
C SER A 573 26.91 -3.76 -8.25
N SER A 574 28.04 -4.30 -8.71
CA SER A 574 28.89 -5.23 -7.95
C SER A 574 29.98 -4.54 -7.13
N ARG A 575 29.95 -3.21 -7.00
CA ARG A 575 30.95 -2.44 -6.24
C ARG A 575 30.97 -2.76 -4.74
N GLY A 576 29.88 -3.33 -4.22
CA GLY A 576 29.73 -3.73 -2.82
C GLY A 576 29.68 -2.55 -1.84
N ASN A 577 29.96 -2.80 -0.56
CA ASN A 577 29.65 -1.83 0.49
C ASN A 577 30.57 -0.60 0.42
N ILE A 578 29.96 0.58 0.35
CA ILE A 578 30.65 1.88 0.25
C ILE A 578 30.60 2.77 1.50
N PRO A 579 29.79 2.55 2.56
CA PRO A 579 29.91 3.39 3.74
C PRO A 579 31.30 3.28 4.38
N GLN A 580 31.83 4.40 4.84
CA GLN A 580 33.13 4.45 5.52
C GLN A 580 33.11 3.62 6.81
N GLY A 581 34.15 2.81 7.05
CA GLY A 581 34.28 2.01 8.28
C GLY A 581 33.42 0.74 8.33
N HIS A 582 32.81 0.31 7.20
CA HIS A 582 32.06 -0.94 7.14
C HIS A 582 32.97 -2.18 7.29
N MET A 583 32.43 -3.30 7.81
CA MET A 583 33.21 -4.53 8.07
C MET A 583 33.81 -5.15 6.80
N PHE A 584 33.10 -5.08 5.68
CA PHE A 584 33.49 -5.68 4.41
C PHE A 584 33.34 -4.65 3.27
N PRO A 585 34.22 -3.65 3.20
CA PRO A 585 34.14 -2.61 2.18
C PRO A 585 34.51 -3.17 0.81
N GLY A 586 33.88 -2.63 -0.24
CA GLY A 586 34.15 -3.04 -1.61
C GLY A 586 33.40 -4.31 -2.05
N PRO A 587 33.79 -4.88 -3.20
CA PRO A 587 33.05 -5.94 -3.87
C PRO A 587 32.98 -7.24 -3.06
N GLN A 588 31.79 -7.85 -3.06
CA GLN A 588 31.49 -9.08 -2.30
C GLN A 588 31.04 -10.21 -3.23
N ARG A 589 31.12 -11.44 -2.73
CA ARG A 589 30.55 -12.64 -3.37
C ARG A 589 29.16 -12.91 -2.83
N SER A 590 28.31 -13.57 -3.63
CA SER A 590 26.96 -13.89 -3.21
C SER A 590 26.95 -15.07 -2.24
N ALA A 591 26.12 -15.01 -1.19
CA ALA A 591 25.90 -16.15 -0.28
C ALA A 591 25.17 -17.31 -0.98
N ALA A 592 24.31 -17.01 -1.96
CA ALA A 592 23.60 -18.01 -2.76
C ALA A 592 24.56 -18.86 -3.61
N ASP A 593 25.60 -18.25 -4.18
CA ASP A 593 26.68 -18.92 -4.90
C ASP A 593 27.98 -18.09 -4.80
N PRO A 594 28.97 -18.49 -3.98
CA PRO A 594 30.23 -17.78 -3.85
C PRO A 594 31.06 -17.72 -5.14
N ALA A 595 30.75 -18.51 -6.17
CA ALA A 595 31.39 -18.36 -7.48
C ALA A 595 30.99 -17.06 -8.19
N LYS A 596 29.89 -16.44 -7.78
CA LYS A 596 29.30 -15.23 -8.36
C LYS A 596 29.54 -14.03 -7.46
N LEU A 597 29.64 -12.85 -8.08
CA LEU A 597 29.61 -11.58 -7.37
C LEU A 597 28.22 -11.28 -6.82
N ASN A 598 28.20 -10.55 -5.72
CA ASN A 598 26.99 -9.94 -5.19
C ASN A 598 26.66 -8.65 -5.96
N ALA A 599 25.38 -8.30 -6.04
CA ALA A 599 24.93 -7.06 -6.67
C ALA A 599 23.84 -6.40 -5.82
N ASN A 600 24.00 -5.11 -5.55
CA ASN A 600 23.06 -4.30 -4.78
C ASN A 600 22.68 -3.03 -5.57
N LEU A 601 21.73 -2.25 -5.04
CA LEU A 601 21.25 -1.03 -5.67
C LEU A 601 21.97 0.22 -5.14
N TYR A 602 22.19 1.16 -6.06
CA TYR A 602 22.82 2.46 -5.81
C TYR A 602 22.04 3.54 -6.55
N VAL A 603 22.12 4.78 -6.08
CA VAL A 603 21.54 5.94 -6.75
C VAL A 603 22.61 6.96 -7.07
N LEU A 604 22.60 7.46 -8.29
CA LEU A 604 23.23 8.71 -8.68
C LEU A 604 22.23 9.85 -8.47
N GLU A 605 22.45 10.67 -7.46
CA GLU A 605 21.66 11.87 -7.17
C GLU A 605 22.59 13.06 -6.93
N LYS A 606 22.31 14.21 -7.56
CA LYS A 606 23.10 15.44 -7.42
C LYS A 606 24.62 15.24 -7.66
N GLY A 607 24.97 14.37 -8.61
CA GLY A 607 26.36 14.08 -8.97
C GLY A 607 27.13 13.21 -7.96
N LYS A 608 26.43 12.60 -6.99
CA LYS A 608 27.04 11.70 -5.99
C LYS A 608 26.37 10.33 -6.04
N ILE A 609 27.16 9.30 -5.75
CA ILE A 609 26.67 7.91 -5.62
C ILE A 609 26.39 7.63 -4.15
N ARG A 610 25.24 7.02 -3.89
CA ARG A 610 24.86 6.51 -2.58
C ARG A 610 24.35 5.07 -2.72
N GLN A 611 24.74 4.20 -1.81
CA GLN A 611 24.23 2.82 -1.74
C GLN A 611 22.82 2.83 -1.15
N LEU A 612 21.92 2.03 -1.71
CA LEU A 612 20.54 1.88 -1.23
C LEU A 612 20.33 0.56 -0.49
N THR A 613 20.97 -0.52 -0.95
CA THR A 613 20.74 -1.85 -0.39
C THR A 613 22.02 -2.59 -0.02
N PHE A 614 21.92 -3.54 0.93
CA PHE A 614 23.06 -4.11 1.66
C PHE A 614 22.99 -5.63 1.83
N LEU A 615 22.10 -6.33 1.12
CA LEU A 615 21.90 -7.78 1.32
C LEU A 615 23.06 -8.62 0.78
N SER A 616 23.25 -9.81 1.34
CA SER A 616 24.33 -10.75 0.97
C SER A 616 24.02 -11.59 -0.28
N ASN A 617 22.77 -11.53 -0.74
CA ASN A 617 22.29 -12.07 -2.01
C ASN A 617 21.96 -10.93 -2.99
N GLN A 618 21.63 -11.30 -4.23
CA GLN A 618 21.48 -10.32 -5.31
C GLN A 618 20.16 -9.54 -5.25
N GLU A 619 20.25 -8.24 -5.50
CA GLU A 619 19.11 -7.34 -5.66
C GLU A 619 19.24 -6.57 -6.98
N MET A 620 18.28 -6.78 -7.88
CA MET A 620 18.37 -6.31 -9.25
C MET A 620 17.01 -5.87 -9.79
N TYR A 621 17.01 -5.43 -11.05
CA TYR A 621 15.81 -5.05 -11.79
C TYR A 621 15.05 -3.88 -11.15
N PRO A 622 15.72 -2.76 -10.86
CA PRO A 622 15.05 -1.58 -10.31
C PRO A 622 13.98 -1.07 -11.28
N ALA A 623 12.82 -0.71 -10.74
CA ALA A 623 11.73 -0.05 -11.44
C ALA A 623 11.03 0.93 -10.48
N PHE A 624 10.23 1.87 -10.98
CA PHE A 624 9.57 2.86 -10.13
C PHE A 624 8.05 2.70 -10.18
N LYS A 625 7.42 2.83 -9.01
CA LYS A 625 6.01 3.14 -8.89
C LYS A 625 5.74 4.56 -9.42
N ILE A 626 4.51 4.81 -9.83
CA ILE A 626 4.05 6.13 -10.28
C ILE A 626 4.16 7.20 -9.19
N ASN A 627 4.15 6.81 -7.90
CA ASN A 627 4.36 7.70 -6.76
C ASN A 627 5.84 7.91 -6.40
N GLY A 628 6.78 7.36 -7.18
CA GLY A 628 8.22 7.56 -6.99
C GLY A 628 8.91 6.60 -6.01
N GLN A 629 8.23 5.57 -5.50
CA GLN A 629 8.88 4.49 -4.72
C GLN A 629 9.60 3.50 -5.64
N LEU A 630 10.74 2.98 -5.17
CA LEU A 630 11.56 2.01 -5.90
C LEU A 630 11.05 0.58 -5.67
N LEU A 631 10.96 -0.19 -6.75
CA LEU A 631 10.67 -1.62 -6.81
C LEU A 631 11.93 -2.37 -7.23
N MET A 632 12.11 -3.60 -6.77
CA MET A 632 13.20 -4.48 -7.21
C MET A 632 12.84 -5.96 -7.04
N THR A 633 13.66 -6.82 -7.65
CA THR A 633 13.68 -8.26 -7.38
C THR A 633 14.84 -8.57 -6.44
N ALA A 634 14.55 -9.26 -5.34
CA ALA A 634 15.54 -9.74 -4.38
C ALA A 634 15.65 -11.26 -4.43
N GLU A 635 16.88 -11.78 -4.52
CA GLU A 635 17.18 -13.18 -4.30
C GLU A 635 17.24 -13.48 -2.80
N LYS A 636 16.48 -14.48 -2.38
CA LYS A 636 16.35 -14.90 -0.99
C LYS A 636 16.79 -16.36 -0.89
N ARG A 637 18.09 -16.59 -0.72
CA ARG A 637 18.65 -17.93 -0.52
C ARG A 637 19.26 -18.02 0.88
N GLN A 638 18.70 -18.90 1.69
CA GLN A 638 19.14 -19.24 3.06
C GLN A 638 18.92 -20.73 3.28
N PRO A 639 19.59 -21.40 4.26
CA PRO A 639 19.33 -22.82 4.53
C PRO A 639 17.84 -23.14 4.67
N GLY A 640 17.35 -24.11 3.90
CA GLY A 640 15.93 -24.51 3.82
C GLY A 640 15.01 -23.48 3.14
N PHE A 641 15.54 -22.56 2.34
CA PHE A 641 14.75 -21.52 1.68
C PHE A 641 15.38 -21.01 0.38
N TYR A 642 14.57 -20.89 -0.67
CA TYR A 642 14.94 -20.18 -1.89
C TYR A 642 13.73 -19.47 -2.49
N GLN A 643 13.89 -18.18 -2.80
CA GLN A 643 12.94 -17.41 -3.60
C GLN A 643 13.57 -16.27 -4.40
N LEU A 644 12.91 -15.88 -5.48
CA LEU A 644 13.06 -14.55 -6.07
C LEU A 644 11.77 -13.77 -5.79
N ALA A 645 11.86 -12.60 -5.16
CA ALA A 645 10.68 -11.92 -4.65
C ALA A 645 10.71 -10.42 -4.94
N ALA A 646 9.54 -9.85 -5.18
CA ALA A 646 9.38 -8.42 -5.38
C ALA A 646 9.48 -7.68 -4.04
N ARG A 647 10.32 -6.64 -3.96
CA ARG A 647 10.46 -5.76 -2.80
C ARG A 647 10.34 -4.30 -3.20
N ARG A 648 10.10 -3.43 -2.22
CA ARG A 648 10.12 -1.97 -2.39
C ARG A 648 11.01 -1.30 -1.35
N ILE A 649 11.49 -0.10 -1.68
CA ILE A 649 12.23 0.79 -0.79
C ILE A 649 11.94 2.25 -1.19
N ASN A 650 12.00 3.19 -0.26
CA ASN A 650 11.94 4.61 -0.59
C ASN A 650 13.28 5.09 -1.14
N LEU A 651 13.31 6.15 -1.96
CA LEU A 651 14.56 6.55 -2.61
C LEU A 651 15.60 7.11 -1.62
N ASP A 652 15.18 7.59 -0.44
CA ASP A 652 16.09 7.95 0.64
C ASP A 652 16.72 6.75 1.36
N GLY A 653 16.30 5.52 1.05
CA GLY A 653 16.81 4.28 1.62
C GLY A 653 15.94 3.70 2.74
N GLY A 654 14.96 4.45 3.26
CA GLY A 654 14.06 3.96 4.32
C GLY A 654 12.93 3.06 3.80
N ASP A 655 12.24 2.39 4.74
CA ASP A 655 11.11 1.47 4.49
C ASP A 655 11.44 0.37 3.48
N TYR A 656 12.54 -0.34 3.73
CA TYR A 656 12.87 -1.55 3.00
C TYR A 656 11.83 -2.64 3.30
N HIS A 657 10.96 -2.93 2.33
CA HIS A 657 9.69 -3.60 2.59
C HIS A 657 9.42 -4.79 1.65
N PRO A 658 8.97 -5.96 2.18
CA PRO A 658 8.52 -7.09 1.36
C PRO A 658 7.26 -6.74 0.55
N LEU A 659 7.20 -7.03 -0.76
CA LEU A 659 6.02 -6.70 -1.59
C LEU A 659 5.17 -7.93 -1.94
N PHE A 660 5.58 -8.73 -2.93
CA PHE A 660 4.87 -9.95 -3.37
C PHE A 660 5.85 -11.08 -3.66
N GLY A 661 5.35 -12.32 -3.67
CA GLY A 661 6.18 -13.51 -3.95
C GLY A 661 7.17 -13.83 -2.83
N GLN A 662 6.86 -13.45 -1.59
CA GLN A 662 7.76 -13.55 -0.43
C GLN A 662 7.78 -14.94 0.20
N ARG A 663 6.84 -15.82 -0.15
CA ARG A 663 6.70 -17.22 0.32
C ARG A 663 6.06 -18.07 -0.78
N ALA A 664 6.23 -19.39 -0.70
CA ALA A 664 5.83 -20.32 -1.75
C ALA A 664 4.30 -20.42 -1.90
N HIS A 665 3.55 -19.96 -0.89
CA HIS A 665 2.11 -19.78 -0.95
C HIS A 665 1.64 -18.92 -2.13
N PHE A 666 2.51 -18.10 -2.74
CA PHE A 666 2.30 -17.40 -4.02
C PHE A 666 2.06 -18.37 -5.21
N GLY A 667 2.23 -19.67 -4.99
CA GLY A 667 2.13 -20.73 -5.99
C GLY A 667 3.41 -20.94 -6.78
N HIS A 668 4.38 -20.02 -6.71
CA HIS A 668 5.68 -20.12 -7.40
C HIS A 668 6.81 -19.69 -6.47
N LEU A 669 8.02 -20.16 -6.76
CA LEU A 669 9.23 -19.78 -6.00
C LEU A 669 9.84 -18.48 -6.50
N GLN A 670 9.47 -18.00 -7.68
CA GLN A 670 10.07 -16.83 -8.31
C GLN A 670 8.98 -15.87 -8.80
N LEU A 671 9.11 -14.60 -8.40
CA LEU A 671 8.43 -13.44 -8.97
C LEU A 671 9.51 -12.41 -9.33
N THR A 672 9.75 -12.23 -10.62
CA THR A 672 10.84 -11.38 -11.13
C THR A 672 10.33 -10.26 -12.03
N GLU A 673 11.19 -9.27 -12.26
CA GLU A 673 10.97 -8.20 -13.25
C GLU A 673 9.67 -7.41 -13.00
N THR A 674 9.37 -7.16 -11.72
CA THR A 674 8.14 -6.48 -11.32
C THR A 674 8.17 -5.01 -11.75
N SER A 675 7.08 -4.57 -12.37
CA SER A 675 6.83 -3.18 -12.77
C SER A 675 5.41 -2.77 -12.38
N GLN A 676 5.07 -1.49 -12.56
CA GLN A 676 3.73 -0.96 -12.29
C GLN A 676 3.07 -0.48 -13.59
N LEU A 677 1.81 -0.88 -13.79
CA LEU A 677 0.96 -0.43 -14.90
C LEU A 677 0.31 0.93 -14.59
N LEU A 678 -0.27 1.58 -15.61
CA LEU A 678 -0.93 2.88 -15.43
C LEU A 678 -2.15 2.85 -14.51
N ASP A 679 -2.84 1.69 -14.42
CA ASP A 679 -3.90 1.45 -13.45
C ASP A 679 -3.38 1.12 -12.03
N GLN A 680 -2.06 1.27 -11.83
CA GLN A 680 -1.29 1.00 -10.63
C GLN A 680 -1.27 -0.45 -10.15
N ASN A 681 -1.77 -1.42 -10.94
CA ASN A 681 -1.50 -2.82 -10.64
C ASN A 681 -0.01 -3.13 -10.87
N PHE A 682 0.51 -4.09 -10.11
CA PHE A 682 1.83 -4.61 -10.42
C PHE A 682 1.72 -5.67 -11.52
N VAL A 683 2.74 -5.74 -12.34
CA VAL A 683 2.92 -6.80 -13.34
C VAL A 683 4.29 -7.45 -13.11
N GLY A 684 4.41 -8.76 -13.32
CA GLY A 684 5.67 -9.47 -13.16
C GLY A 684 5.66 -10.83 -13.83
N ILE A 685 6.77 -11.55 -13.71
CA ILE A 685 6.95 -12.90 -14.24
C ILE A 685 7.01 -13.90 -13.08
N ALA A 686 6.07 -14.83 -13.05
CA ALA A 686 6.02 -15.90 -12.06
C ALA A 686 6.57 -17.21 -12.64
N SER A 687 7.48 -17.88 -11.94
CA SER A 687 8.06 -19.15 -12.40
C SER A 687 8.47 -20.08 -11.26
N ASP A 688 8.49 -21.37 -11.56
CA ASP A 688 9.16 -22.35 -10.70
C ASP A 688 10.68 -22.24 -10.86
N ARG A 689 11.41 -22.62 -9.81
CA ARG A 689 12.88 -22.68 -9.88
C ARG A 689 13.33 -23.65 -10.97
N GLY A 690 14.35 -23.26 -11.73
CA GLY A 690 14.85 -24.04 -12.87
C GLY A 690 14.23 -23.64 -14.21
N ALA A 691 13.28 -22.69 -14.22
CA ALA A 691 12.82 -22.06 -15.45
C ALA A 691 13.98 -21.42 -16.22
N ALA A 692 14.12 -21.81 -17.47
CA ALA A 692 15.14 -21.31 -18.37
C ALA A 692 14.87 -19.86 -18.74
N ASN A 693 15.96 -19.11 -18.88
CA ASN A 693 15.94 -17.73 -19.34
C ASN A 693 15.02 -16.84 -18.50
N LEU A 694 14.86 -17.06 -17.18
CA LEU A 694 13.96 -16.27 -16.31
C LEU A 694 12.54 -16.06 -16.91
N ALA A 695 12.08 -17.00 -17.73
CA ALA A 695 10.80 -16.92 -18.40
C ALA A 695 9.72 -17.59 -17.56
N GLY A 696 8.48 -17.13 -17.70
CA GLY A 696 7.40 -17.67 -16.89
C GLY A 696 6.03 -17.17 -17.29
N ALA A 697 5.13 -17.18 -16.31
CA ALA A 697 3.77 -16.68 -16.45
C ALA A 697 3.72 -15.17 -16.27
N LEU A 698 2.95 -14.50 -17.12
CA LEU A 698 2.61 -13.10 -16.94
C LEU A 698 1.54 -12.96 -15.86
N VAL A 699 1.87 -12.29 -14.76
CA VAL A 699 0.96 -12.08 -13.63
C VAL A 699 0.64 -10.61 -13.45
N VAL A 700 -0.63 -10.31 -13.20
CA VAL A 700 -1.12 -8.99 -12.77
C VAL A 700 -1.60 -9.09 -11.33
N ILE A 701 -1.14 -8.18 -10.49
CA ILE A 701 -1.39 -8.16 -9.05
C ILE A 701 -2.14 -6.88 -8.69
N ASN A 702 -3.40 -7.04 -8.28
CA ASN A 702 -4.21 -5.96 -7.74
C ASN A 702 -3.86 -5.71 -6.28
N ARG A 703 -3.03 -4.68 -6.06
CA ARG A 703 -2.46 -4.33 -4.74
C ARG A 703 -3.45 -3.97 -3.65
N SER A 704 -4.74 -3.75 -3.96
CA SER A 704 -5.73 -3.26 -2.98
C SER A 704 -6.77 -4.29 -2.54
N ILE A 705 -6.66 -5.54 -2.97
CA ILE A 705 -7.63 -6.58 -2.60
C ILE A 705 -6.92 -7.89 -2.31
N GLY A 706 -7.46 -8.64 -1.34
CA GLY A 706 -7.32 -10.08 -1.30
C GLY A 706 -5.93 -10.61 -0.97
N GLN A 707 -5.84 -11.93 -0.93
CA GLN A 707 -4.59 -12.64 -0.76
C GLN A 707 -3.94 -12.97 -2.10
N ASP A 708 -2.63 -13.14 -2.06
CA ASP A 708 -1.81 -13.73 -3.12
C ASP A 708 -1.55 -15.24 -2.91
N ASN A 709 -2.20 -15.85 -1.92
CA ASN A 709 -2.11 -17.27 -1.61
C ASN A 709 -2.84 -18.12 -2.67
N VAL A 710 -2.10 -18.77 -3.57
CA VAL A 710 -2.62 -19.64 -4.63
C VAL A 710 -1.94 -21.00 -4.71
N SER A 711 -0.99 -21.30 -3.83
CA SER A 711 -0.40 -22.63 -3.76
C SER A 711 -1.43 -23.69 -3.38
N ASP A 712 -1.26 -24.88 -3.95
CA ASP A 712 -1.99 -26.12 -3.63
C ASP A 712 -1.13 -27.11 -2.83
N ASN A 713 0.10 -26.73 -2.44
CA ASN A 713 0.99 -27.56 -1.64
C ASN A 713 0.85 -27.25 -0.13
N PRO A 714 0.44 -28.22 0.71
CA PRO A 714 0.35 -28.02 2.16
C PRO A 714 1.67 -27.66 2.85
N GLU A 715 2.82 -28.02 2.26
CA GLU A 715 4.15 -27.71 2.82
C GLU A 715 4.49 -26.22 2.72
N ASP A 716 3.84 -25.49 1.80
CA ASP A 716 4.03 -24.04 1.67
C ASP A 716 3.40 -23.26 2.85
N TYR A 717 2.62 -23.94 3.70
CA TYR A 717 1.94 -23.40 4.87
C TYR A 717 2.50 -24.04 6.16
N ALA A 718 3.76 -23.71 6.47
CA ALA A 718 4.56 -24.37 7.50
C ALA A 718 3.97 -24.36 8.93
N GLU A 719 3.01 -23.48 9.25
CA GLU A 719 2.34 -23.46 10.57
C GLU A 719 0.92 -24.02 10.55
N ASP A 720 0.28 -24.08 9.37
CA ASP A 720 -1.10 -24.50 9.23
C ASP A 720 -1.39 -25.09 7.84
N PRO A 721 -1.28 -26.41 7.65
CA PRO A 721 -1.55 -27.05 6.38
C PRO A 721 -3.03 -27.03 5.97
N ASP A 722 -3.96 -26.78 6.90
CA ASP A 722 -5.40 -26.72 6.61
C ASP A 722 -5.79 -25.38 5.94
N ALA A 723 -4.82 -24.47 5.78
CA ALA A 723 -4.95 -23.19 5.08
C ALA A 723 -5.52 -23.31 3.66
N LEU A 724 -5.23 -24.42 2.96
CA LEU A 724 -5.68 -24.67 1.59
C LEU A 724 -7.20 -24.70 1.47
N ASP A 725 -7.89 -25.26 2.47
CA ASP A 725 -9.35 -25.41 2.43
C ASP A 725 -10.08 -24.07 2.68
N TYR A 726 -9.38 -23.05 3.19
CA TYR A 726 -9.98 -21.77 3.59
C TYR A 726 -10.38 -20.92 2.39
N ALA A 727 -9.68 -21.12 1.29
CA ALA A 727 -9.83 -20.35 0.07
C ALA A 727 -11.08 -20.79 -0.75
N LYS A 728 -12.30 -20.65 -0.22
CA LYS A 728 -13.58 -20.63 -0.99
C LYS A 728 -13.86 -19.35 -1.82
N THR A 729 -13.68 -19.41 -3.14
CA THR A 729 -13.84 -18.30 -4.12
C THR A 729 -15.10 -17.42 -3.98
N PRO A 730 -16.28 -17.90 -3.56
CA PRO A 730 -17.47 -17.06 -3.45
C PRO A 730 -17.38 -15.92 -2.42
N PHE A 731 -16.50 -16.03 -1.42
CA PHE A 731 -16.49 -15.11 -0.27
C PHE A 731 -15.33 -14.12 -0.25
N TYR A 732 -14.30 -14.32 -1.07
CA TYR A 732 -13.16 -13.40 -1.13
C TYR A 732 -12.62 -13.25 -2.55
N GLN A 733 -12.10 -12.06 -2.80
CA GLN A 733 -11.43 -11.72 -4.06
C GLN A 733 -9.94 -12.03 -3.92
N ARG A 734 -9.33 -12.67 -4.94
CA ARG A 734 -7.87 -12.84 -5.04
C ARG A 734 -7.20 -11.61 -5.64
N SER A 735 -6.00 -11.27 -5.15
CA SER A 735 -5.16 -10.18 -5.67
C SER A 735 -4.55 -10.53 -7.03
N LEU A 736 -4.24 -11.81 -7.25
CA LEU A 736 -3.52 -12.33 -8.41
C LEU A 736 -4.44 -12.71 -9.57
N THR A 737 -4.00 -12.36 -10.78
CA THR A 737 -4.54 -12.84 -12.05
C THR A 737 -3.38 -13.31 -12.93
N PHE A 738 -3.43 -14.56 -13.39
CA PHE A 738 -2.55 -15.08 -14.45
C PHE A 738 -3.18 -14.73 -15.79
N VAL A 739 -2.58 -13.80 -16.52
CA VAL A 739 -3.16 -13.18 -17.73
C VAL A 739 -3.31 -14.19 -18.86
N ASP A 740 -2.35 -15.11 -18.97
CA ASP A 740 -2.39 -16.25 -19.88
C ASP A 740 -2.10 -17.54 -19.09
N PRO A 741 -3.15 -18.26 -18.65
CA PRO A 741 -2.98 -19.49 -17.88
C PRO A 741 -2.25 -20.61 -18.62
N ALA A 742 -2.14 -20.55 -19.95
CA ALA A 742 -1.46 -21.58 -20.73
C ALA A 742 0.07 -21.48 -20.63
N ALA A 743 0.61 -20.26 -20.47
CA ALA A 743 1.99 -19.99 -20.14
C ALA A 743 2.20 -20.04 -18.62
N SER A 744 1.95 -21.20 -18.00
CA SER A 744 1.76 -21.30 -16.54
C SER A 744 2.99 -21.04 -15.66
N GLY A 745 4.19 -20.84 -16.24
CA GLY A 745 5.43 -20.66 -15.46
C GLY A 745 5.91 -21.93 -14.72
N ARG A 746 5.23 -23.06 -14.94
CA ARG A 746 5.54 -24.34 -14.28
C ARG A 746 6.66 -25.09 -14.98
N VAL A 747 7.57 -25.63 -14.18
CA VAL A 747 8.61 -26.58 -14.63
C VAL A 747 8.00 -27.99 -14.67
N ALA A 748 8.49 -28.85 -15.57
CA ALA A 748 8.05 -30.25 -15.75
C ALA A 748 6.55 -30.47 -16.07
N LYS A 749 5.81 -29.42 -16.44
CA LYS A 749 4.45 -29.49 -16.99
C LYS A 749 4.46 -29.05 -18.45
N THR A 750 3.53 -29.58 -19.25
CA THR A 750 3.31 -29.08 -20.62
C THR A 750 2.70 -27.68 -20.53
N ILE A 751 3.39 -26.70 -21.10
CA ILE A 751 2.96 -25.30 -21.18
C ILE A 751 2.77 -24.87 -22.62
N LYS A 752 2.21 -23.67 -22.83
CA LYS A 752 2.12 -23.03 -24.15
C LYS A 752 2.58 -21.59 -24.06
N GLY A 753 3.85 -21.41 -24.41
CA GLY A 753 4.52 -20.14 -24.42
C GLY A 753 5.10 -19.73 -23.08
N ALA A 754 5.92 -18.67 -23.11
CA ALA A 754 6.55 -18.10 -21.94
C ALA A 754 6.75 -16.58 -22.12
N TYR A 755 6.59 -15.82 -21.03
CA TYR A 755 6.71 -14.37 -21.01
C TYR A 755 7.95 -13.90 -20.27
N ARG A 756 8.40 -12.70 -20.64
CA ARG A 756 9.45 -11.94 -19.97
C ARG A 756 9.24 -10.43 -20.10
N ASN A 757 9.96 -9.71 -19.24
CA ASN A 757 10.23 -8.27 -19.35
C ASN A 757 8.98 -7.39 -19.50
N PRO A 758 8.00 -7.46 -18.58
CA PRO A 758 6.80 -6.66 -18.70
C PRO A 758 7.07 -5.18 -18.40
N SER A 759 6.54 -4.29 -19.24
CA SER A 759 6.59 -2.84 -19.06
C SER A 759 5.26 -2.18 -19.48
N PRO A 760 4.93 -0.99 -18.94
CA PRO A 760 3.65 -0.34 -19.23
C PRO A 760 3.63 0.34 -20.61
N LEU A 761 2.47 0.32 -21.28
CA LEU A 761 2.17 1.14 -22.46
C LEU A 761 1.25 2.32 -22.12
N PRO A 762 1.33 3.43 -22.87
CA PRO A 762 0.46 4.59 -22.66
C PRO A 762 -1.02 4.29 -22.92
N ASN A 763 -1.38 3.26 -23.68
CA ASN A 763 -2.78 2.84 -23.87
C ASN A 763 -3.32 1.95 -22.73
N GLY A 764 -2.52 1.64 -21.72
CA GLY A 764 -2.92 0.77 -20.60
C GLY A 764 -2.65 -0.72 -20.79
N ASP A 765 -2.12 -1.13 -21.95
CA ASP A 765 -1.66 -2.50 -22.20
C ASP A 765 -0.29 -2.77 -21.56
N ILE A 766 0.10 -4.04 -21.57
CA ILE A 766 1.41 -4.53 -21.14
C ILE A 766 2.28 -4.77 -22.38
N LEU A 767 3.43 -4.12 -22.48
CA LEU A 767 4.47 -4.47 -23.44
C LEU A 767 5.33 -5.58 -22.86
N VAL A 768 5.46 -6.70 -23.57
CA VAL A 768 6.17 -7.90 -23.06
C VAL A 768 6.95 -8.59 -24.16
N SER A 769 7.96 -9.34 -23.76
CA SER A 769 8.61 -10.33 -24.62
C SER A 769 7.92 -11.68 -24.46
N TYR A 770 7.54 -12.32 -25.56
CA TYR A 770 6.77 -13.56 -25.58
C TYR A 770 7.36 -14.59 -26.55
N ALA A 771 7.64 -15.78 -26.05
CA ALA A 771 8.08 -16.92 -26.86
C ALA A 771 6.92 -17.90 -27.05
N ALA A 772 6.36 -17.98 -28.26
CA ALA A 772 5.10 -18.70 -28.50
C ALA A 772 5.18 -20.23 -28.46
N ASN A 773 6.33 -20.78 -28.86
CA ASN A 773 6.49 -22.22 -29.10
C ASN A 773 7.11 -22.98 -27.93
N VAL A 774 7.12 -22.38 -26.73
CA VAL A 774 7.67 -23.02 -25.53
C VAL A 774 6.66 -24.04 -24.99
N VAL A 775 7.08 -25.30 -24.92
CA VAL A 775 6.29 -26.40 -24.33
C VAL A 775 6.92 -27.01 -23.07
N ASN A 776 8.21 -26.73 -22.83
CA ASN A 776 8.95 -27.10 -21.63
C ASN A 776 9.82 -25.91 -21.21
N LEU A 777 9.59 -25.41 -19.99
CA LEU A 777 10.28 -24.25 -19.45
C LEU A 777 11.71 -24.55 -18.99
N GLU A 778 12.10 -25.80 -18.80
CA GLU A 778 13.47 -26.18 -18.39
C GLU A 778 14.47 -26.10 -19.54
N LYS A 779 14.01 -26.31 -20.77
CA LYS A 779 14.86 -26.61 -21.93
C LYS A 779 14.33 -25.91 -23.18
N PHE A 780 14.53 -24.60 -23.24
CA PHE A 780 14.31 -23.83 -24.46
C PHE A 780 15.37 -22.72 -24.60
N SER A 781 15.68 -22.36 -25.85
CA SER A 781 16.78 -21.48 -26.20
C SER A 781 16.40 -20.00 -26.41
N GLY A 782 15.10 -19.66 -26.36
CA GLY A 782 14.59 -18.31 -26.65
C GLY A 782 13.53 -18.32 -27.75
N ASN A 783 13.66 -17.42 -28.72
CA ASN A 783 12.69 -16.97 -29.73
C ASN A 783 11.57 -16.09 -29.15
N PHE A 784 11.97 -15.02 -28.46
CA PHE A 784 11.05 -14.02 -27.90
C PHE A 784 10.73 -12.92 -28.92
N ASP A 785 9.44 -12.75 -29.22
CA ASP A 785 8.91 -11.59 -29.95
C ASP A 785 8.45 -10.50 -28.97
N VAL A 786 8.32 -9.25 -29.42
CA VAL A 786 7.66 -8.19 -28.61
C VAL A 786 6.18 -8.10 -28.97
N VAL A 787 5.32 -8.20 -27.95
CA VAL A 787 3.86 -8.12 -28.11
C VAL A 787 3.26 -7.14 -27.10
N ALA A 788 2.09 -6.59 -27.43
CA ALA A 788 1.22 -5.92 -26.47
C ALA A 788 0.19 -6.93 -25.92
N VAL A 789 -0.13 -6.85 -24.64
CA VAL A 789 -1.11 -7.73 -23.97
C VAL A 789 -2.12 -6.88 -23.21
N ASP A 790 -3.40 -7.08 -23.49
CA ASP A 790 -4.48 -6.49 -22.69
C ASP A 790 -4.52 -7.19 -21.32
N PRO A 791 -4.29 -6.45 -20.21
CA PRO A 791 -4.22 -7.02 -18.87
C PRO A 791 -5.56 -7.60 -18.37
N SER A 792 -6.69 -7.23 -18.99
CA SER A 792 -8.03 -7.66 -18.58
C SER A 792 -8.52 -8.90 -19.32
N THR A 793 -8.18 -9.04 -20.60
CA THR A 793 -8.64 -10.17 -21.45
C THR A 793 -7.55 -11.19 -21.72
N GLY A 794 -6.27 -10.82 -21.56
CA GLY A 794 -5.13 -11.60 -22.00
C GLY A 794 -4.96 -11.66 -23.52
N GLN A 795 -5.71 -10.85 -24.27
CA GLN A 795 -5.54 -10.75 -25.71
C GLN A 795 -4.15 -10.22 -26.01
N ARG A 796 -3.40 -10.98 -26.83
CA ARG A 796 -2.08 -10.61 -27.33
C ARG A 796 -2.17 -10.02 -28.72
N THR A 797 -1.44 -8.94 -28.95
CA THR A 797 -1.31 -8.26 -30.24
C THR A 797 0.18 -8.19 -30.62
N PRO A 798 0.61 -8.93 -31.66
CA PRO A 798 1.96 -8.80 -32.19
C PRO A 798 2.22 -7.40 -32.74
N LEU A 799 3.42 -6.87 -32.51
CA LEU A 799 3.82 -5.56 -33.01
C LEU A 799 4.66 -5.71 -34.30
N ALA A 800 4.26 -5.02 -35.36
CA ALA A 800 4.91 -5.17 -36.66
C ALA A 800 6.40 -4.77 -36.59
N GLY A 801 7.28 -5.59 -37.18
CA GLY A 801 8.72 -5.36 -37.17
C GLY A 801 9.44 -5.75 -35.88
N LEU A 802 8.73 -6.29 -34.87
CA LEU A 802 9.30 -6.77 -33.62
C LEU A 802 9.11 -8.28 -33.43
N SER A 803 9.41 -9.01 -34.50
CA SER A 803 9.43 -10.46 -34.52
C SER A 803 10.46 -10.91 -35.55
N ASP A 804 11.49 -11.61 -35.11
CA ASP A 804 12.48 -12.23 -35.98
C ASP A 804 12.80 -13.65 -35.47
N PRO A 805 12.50 -14.69 -36.26
CA PRO A 805 12.65 -16.09 -35.83
C PRO A 805 14.10 -16.51 -35.55
N ALA A 806 15.09 -15.68 -35.91
CA ALA A 806 16.51 -15.92 -35.67
C ALA A 806 17.04 -15.18 -34.43
N SER A 807 16.20 -14.47 -33.68
CA SER A 807 16.60 -13.65 -32.53
C SER A 807 15.64 -13.71 -31.35
N ASP A 808 16.13 -13.19 -30.23
CA ASP A 808 15.36 -12.77 -29.07
C ASP A 808 15.24 -11.24 -29.10
N GLU A 809 14.00 -10.74 -29.08
CA GLU A 809 13.67 -9.36 -28.79
C GLU A 809 13.22 -9.22 -27.32
N ILE A 810 14.11 -8.66 -26.49
CA ILE A 810 13.99 -8.65 -25.03
C ILE A 810 14.13 -7.25 -24.42
N TRP A 811 13.65 -7.09 -23.20
CA TRP A 811 13.59 -5.83 -22.45
C TRP A 811 12.96 -4.66 -23.23
N PRO A 812 11.76 -4.84 -23.82
CA PRO A 812 11.10 -3.76 -24.52
C PRO A 812 10.59 -2.69 -23.54
N VAL A 813 10.86 -1.43 -23.86
CA VAL A 813 10.43 -0.26 -23.09
C VAL A 813 9.89 0.80 -24.05
N ALA A 814 8.69 1.31 -23.74
CA ALA A 814 8.11 2.42 -24.48
C ALA A 814 8.74 3.76 -24.07
N VAL A 815 9.01 4.63 -25.06
CA VAL A 815 9.59 5.96 -24.87
C VAL A 815 8.50 7.02 -24.98
N PHE A 816 8.06 7.55 -23.84
CA PHE A 816 7.04 8.59 -23.72
C PHE A 816 7.22 9.38 -22.41
N GLY A 817 6.65 10.58 -22.34
CA GLY A 817 6.66 11.41 -21.14
C GLY A 817 5.57 11.02 -20.15
N ARG A 818 5.92 11.02 -18.87
CA ARG A 818 5.07 10.72 -17.72
C ARG A 818 4.94 11.94 -16.81
N VAL A 819 3.80 12.08 -16.13
CA VAL A 819 3.59 13.18 -15.20
C VAL A 819 4.50 12.98 -13.98
N ASP A 820 5.29 14.00 -13.65
CA ASP A 820 6.13 13.99 -12.45
C ASP A 820 5.24 14.13 -11.21
N ARG A 821 5.28 13.12 -10.34
CA ARG A 821 4.59 13.10 -9.04
C ARG A 821 5.57 13.18 -7.87
N GLY A 822 6.80 13.56 -8.15
CA GLY A 822 7.90 13.60 -7.19
C GLY A 822 8.48 12.22 -6.89
N VAL A 823 9.42 12.23 -5.95
CA VAL A 823 10.04 11.02 -5.40
C VAL A 823 9.49 10.82 -4.00
N PHE A 824 9.04 9.60 -3.71
CA PHE A 824 8.59 9.24 -2.37
C PHE A 824 9.78 9.13 -1.42
N ARG A 825 9.69 9.86 -0.31
CA ARG A 825 10.66 9.86 0.78
C ARG A 825 9.98 9.33 2.03
N THR A 826 10.77 8.72 2.90
CA THR A 826 10.36 8.27 4.22
C THR A 826 10.07 9.50 5.07
N THR A 827 8.81 9.88 5.16
CA THR A 827 8.36 10.96 6.02
C THR A 827 8.01 10.42 7.39
N PRO A 828 8.38 11.12 8.48
CA PRO A 828 7.80 10.82 9.79
C PRO A 828 6.29 10.88 9.61
N GLY A 829 5.68 9.70 9.65
CA GLY A 829 4.24 9.55 9.58
C GLY A 829 3.57 9.22 8.24
N GLY A 830 4.28 8.59 7.31
CA GLY A 830 3.70 8.16 6.02
C GLY A 830 2.55 7.13 6.11
N ASP A 831 2.40 6.41 7.22
CA ASP A 831 1.26 5.53 7.53
C ASP A 831 1.16 5.35 9.06
N SER A 832 -0.05 5.27 9.61
CA SER A 832 -0.33 5.05 11.04
C SER A 832 0.26 3.74 11.62
N VAL A 833 0.80 2.89 10.74
CA VAL A 833 1.27 1.53 11.02
C VAL A 833 2.77 1.36 10.74
N PHE A 834 3.30 2.09 9.77
CA PHE A 834 4.70 2.04 9.36
C PHE A 834 5.17 3.46 9.09
N HIS A 835 5.71 4.11 10.12
CA HIS A 835 6.23 5.46 9.99
C HIS A 835 7.69 5.50 10.37
N GLY A 836 8.46 6.24 9.59
CA GLY A 836 9.87 6.40 9.86
C GLY A 836 10.42 7.68 9.29
N VAL A 837 11.69 7.91 9.49
CA VAL A 837 12.41 9.05 8.95
C VAL A 837 13.86 8.63 8.76
N VAL A 838 14.50 9.13 7.72
CA VAL A 838 15.94 8.96 7.51
C VAL A 838 16.61 10.29 7.85
N TYR A 839 17.40 10.30 8.91
CA TYR A 839 18.21 11.46 9.29
C TYR A 839 19.54 11.46 8.53
N ASP A 840 19.90 12.63 7.98
CA ASP A 840 21.15 12.82 7.23
C ASP A 840 22.23 13.57 8.03
N LYS A 841 21.94 13.96 9.28
CA LYS A 841 22.83 14.67 10.21
C LYS A 841 22.63 14.20 11.65
N ASP A 842 23.71 14.26 12.41
CA ASP A 842 23.71 14.02 13.85
C ASP A 842 23.13 15.25 14.59
N ASP A 843 21.83 15.22 14.91
CA ASP A 843 21.22 16.17 15.84
C ASP A 843 21.15 15.54 17.25
N ASP A 844 21.58 16.26 18.30
CA ASP A 844 21.48 15.93 19.74
C ASP A 844 21.04 14.47 20.09
N GLN A 845 21.97 13.51 19.93
CA GLN A 845 21.84 12.04 20.19
C GLN A 845 21.39 11.13 19.03
N LYS A 846 21.18 11.63 17.81
CA LYS A 846 20.78 10.82 16.65
C LYS A 846 21.98 10.41 15.79
N ARG A 847 22.58 9.27 16.14
CA ARG A 847 23.71 8.64 15.42
C ARG A 847 23.30 8.20 14.00
N VAL A 848 23.87 8.80 12.95
CA VAL A 848 23.59 8.45 11.54
C VAL A 848 24.19 7.12 11.07
N ASP A 849 25.10 6.51 11.82
CA ASP A 849 25.67 5.17 11.56
C ASP A 849 24.79 4.02 12.08
N ARG A 850 23.69 4.33 12.77
CA ARG A 850 22.78 3.36 13.37
C ARG A 850 21.38 3.52 12.82
N PHE A 851 20.58 2.47 12.98
CA PHE A 851 19.13 2.57 12.90
C PHE A 851 18.53 2.48 14.29
N GLN A 852 17.34 3.05 14.45
CA GLN A 852 16.50 2.89 15.62
C GLN A 852 15.16 2.31 15.19
N LEU A 853 14.71 1.28 15.88
CA LEU A 853 13.46 0.60 15.59
C LEU A 853 12.58 0.56 16.84
N THR A 854 11.34 1.00 16.68
CA THR A 854 10.25 0.74 17.64
C THR A 854 9.35 -0.33 17.03
N ILE A 855 9.07 -1.41 17.74
CA ILE A 855 8.12 -2.45 17.33
C ILE A 855 6.98 -2.44 18.33
N VAL A 856 5.76 -2.19 17.86
CA VAL A 856 4.59 -2.01 18.74
C VAL A 856 4.11 -3.34 19.34
N ASP A 857 4.19 -4.43 18.58
CA ASP A 857 3.85 -5.79 19.04
C ASP A 857 4.73 -6.78 18.27
N PHE A 858 5.81 -7.25 18.92
CA PHE A 858 6.75 -8.17 18.29
C PHE A 858 6.18 -9.58 18.08
N PRO A 859 5.44 -10.20 19.04
CA PRO A 859 4.80 -11.49 18.79
C PRO A 859 3.88 -11.50 17.57
N MET A 860 3.11 -10.42 17.35
CA MET A 860 2.29 -10.28 16.14
C MET A 860 3.14 -10.18 14.86
N LEU A 861 4.24 -9.42 14.90
CA LEU A 861 5.19 -9.33 13.79
C LEU A 861 5.84 -10.69 13.50
N ALA A 862 6.27 -11.42 14.54
CA ALA A 862 6.84 -12.75 14.43
C ALA A 862 5.88 -13.70 13.71
N ALA A 863 4.59 -13.71 14.08
CA ALA A 863 3.59 -14.52 13.38
C ALA A 863 3.47 -14.19 11.87
N LEU A 864 3.67 -12.93 11.46
CA LEU A 864 3.69 -12.55 10.04
C LEU A 864 4.96 -13.03 9.31
N LEU A 865 6.11 -13.05 9.99
CA LEU A 865 7.38 -13.50 9.42
C LEU A 865 7.37 -14.99 9.09
N PHE A 866 6.55 -15.81 9.75
CA PHE A 866 6.51 -17.26 9.50
C PHE A 866 5.20 -17.73 8.87
N GLN A 867 4.11 -16.96 8.97
CA GLN A 867 2.79 -17.38 8.52
C GLN A 867 2.02 -16.27 7.76
N SER A 868 1.52 -16.63 6.57
CA SER A 868 0.51 -15.85 5.85
C SER A 868 -0.66 -16.75 5.46
N THR A 869 -1.62 -16.92 6.37
CA THR A 869 -2.83 -17.74 6.15
C THR A 869 -4.09 -17.05 6.69
N ARG A 870 -5.25 -17.45 6.18
CA ARG A 870 -6.57 -17.03 6.69
C ARG A 870 -7.21 -17.98 7.67
N SER A 871 -6.65 -19.17 7.86
CA SER A 871 -7.20 -20.18 8.76
C SER A 871 -6.96 -19.89 10.25
N GLY A 872 -6.22 -18.82 10.56
CA GLY A 872 -5.89 -18.41 11.93
C GLY A 872 -4.38 -18.33 12.14
N ARG A 873 -3.96 -17.66 13.21
CA ARG A 873 -2.54 -17.38 13.48
C ARG A 873 -2.12 -17.90 14.84
N ARG A 874 -0.93 -18.48 14.91
CA ARG A 874 -0.29 -18.84 16.18
C ARG A 874 0.57 -17.68 16.65
N ILE A 875 0.11 -16.99 17.69
CA ILE A 875 0.85 -15.89 18.32
C ILE A 875 1.44 -16.42 19.63
N ASN A 876 2.76 -16.36 19.78
CA ASN A 876 3.43 -16.75 21.01
C ASN A 876 3.36 -15.60 22.05
N GLU A 877 2.37 -15.64 22.93
CA GLU A 877 2.16 -14.59 23.95
C GLU A 877 3.20 -14.63 25.09
N ASP A 878 3.90 -15.75 25.23
CA ASP A 878 4.94 -15.95 26.25
C ASP A 878 6.32 -15.50 25.79
N MET A 879 6.45 -14.98 24.57
CA MET A 879 7.72 -14.45 24.05
C MET A 879 8.20 -13.26 24.91
N ARG A 880 9.46 -13.30 25.33
CA ARG A 880 10.10 -12.23 26.15
C ARG A 880 11.32 -11.61 25.52
N SER A 881 11.88 -12.24 24.49
CA SER A 881 13.01 -11.72 23.73
C SER A 881 13.03 -12.31 22.32
N PHE A 882 13.84 -11.72 21.45
CA PHE A 882 14.23 -12.32 20.17
C PHE A 882 15.72 -12.07 19.93
N GLU A 883 16.32 -12.82 19.02
CA GLU A 883 17.72 -12.61 18.66
C GLU A 883 17.84 -11.85 17.35
N ALA A 884 18.69 -10.82 17.32
CA ALA A 884 19.12 -10.17 16.09
C ALA A 884 20.48 -10.74 15.65
N TRP A 885 20.59 -11.11 14.39
CA TRP A 885 21.79 -11.66 13.76
C TRP A 885 22.15 -10.86 12.52
N ALA A 886 23.44 -10.77 12.20
CA ALA A 886 23.93 -10.26 10.93
C ALA A 886 24.43 -11.43 10.07
N SER A 887 23.93 -11.52 8.84
CA SER A 887 24.52 -12.40 7.82
C SER A 887 25.83 -11.80 7.34
N LEU A 888 26.87 -12.61 7.23
CA LEU A 888 28.17 -12.18 6.70
C LEU A 888 28.31 -12.72 5.27
N PRO A 889 28.91 -11.95 4.34
CA PRO A 889 29.24 -12.46 3.02
C PRO A 889 30.29 -13.59 3.09
N PRO A 890 30.49 -14.34 2.00
CA PRO A 890 31.66 -15.20 1.83
C PRO A 890 32.96 -14.42 2.04
N ASP A 891 33.90 -15.00 2.79
CA ASP A 891 35.19 -14.37 3.10
C ASP A 891 36.26 -14.87 2.12
N LYS A 892 36.52 -16.18 2.13
CA LYS A 892 37.54 -16.82 1.27
C LYS A 892 36.93 -17.77 0.26
N GLU A 893 35.68 -18.15 0.46
CA GLU A 893 34.95 -19.08 -0.39
C GLU A 893 34.71 -18.45 -1.76
N THR A 894 35.09 -19.19 -2.79
CA THR A 894 34.90 -18.86 -4.21
C THR A 894 34.07 -19.92 -4.94
N SER A 895 33.65 -20.98 -4.23
CA SER A 895 32.78 -22.02 -4.76
C SER A 895 31.95 -22.65 -3.64
N LEU A 896 30.73 -23.10 -3.96
CA LEU A 896 29.94 -23.99 -3.11
C LEU A 896 30.57 -25.38 -2.89
N ASN A 897 31.69 -25.70 -3.54
CA ASN A 897 32.45 -26.93 -3.32
C ASN A 897 33.70 -26.73 -2.46
N ASP A 898 33.98 -25.52 -2.00
CA ASP A 898 35.10 -25.25 -1.12
C ASP A 898 34.90 -25.95 0.24
N PRO A 899 35.97 -26.40 0.92
CA PRO A 899 35.87 -27.00 2.23
C PRO A 899 35.61 -25.93 3.30
N SER A 900 34.35 -25.55 3.48
CA SER A 900 33.91 -24.54 4.46
C SER A 900 32.82 -25.08 5.38
N PRO A 901 32.89 -24.84 6.71
CA PRO A 901 31.83 -25.22 7.64
C PRO A 901 30.55 -24.39 7.47
N TYR A 902 30.62 -23.32 6.67
CA TYR A 902 29.50 -22.42 6.40
C TYR A 902 28.72 -22.81 5.15
N ILE A 903 29.17 -23.83 4.39
CA ILE A 903 28.43 -24.35 3.25
C ILE A 903 27.52 -25.48 3.71
N VAL A 904 26.22 -25.30 3.51
CA VAL A 904 25.16 -26.25 3.89
C VAL A 904 24.46 -26.75 2.64
N GLU A 905 24.06 -28.02 2.63
CA GLU A 905 23.26 -28.62 1.56
C GLU A 905 21.83 -28.90 2.05
N ASP A 906 20.85 -28.51 1.24
CA ASP A 906 19.42 -28.72 1.51
C ASP A 906 18.67 -29.10 0.21
N GLU A 907 17.33 -29.15 0.25
CA GLU A 907 16.50 -29.47 -0.92
C GLU A 907 16.67 -28.49 -2.09
N PHE A 908 17.13 -27.27 -1.81
CA PHE A 908 17.45 -26.26 -2.81
C PHE A 908 18.93 -26.32 -3.23
N GLY A 909 19.68 -27.34 -2.83
CA GLY A 909 21.10 -27.52 -3.14
C GLY A 909 22.01 -26.86 -2.10
N LYS A 910 23.25 -26.54 -2.47
CA LYS A 910 24.22 -25.92 -1.55
C LYS A 910 23.98 -24.42 -1.37
N VAL A 911 24.37 -23.86 -0.22
CA VAL A 911 24.34 -22.43 0.10
C VAL A 911 25.40 -22.09 1.14
N TYR A 912 26.00 -20.90 1.04
CA TYR A 912 26.84 -20.36 2.10
C TYR A 912 25.99 -19.62 3.15
N SER A 913 26.19 -19.92 4.43
CA SER A 913 25.51 -19.26 5.54
C SER A 913 26.45 -19.12 6.73
N ARG A 914 26.96 -17.90 6.92
CA ARG A 914 27.70 -17.49 8.12
C ARG A 914 26.96 -16.33 8.77
N ARG A 915 26.70 -16.43 10.06
CA ARG A 915 26.01 -15.39 10.84
C ARG A 915 26.77 -15.07 12.11
N VAL A 916 26.62 -13.84 12.58
CA VAL A 916 27.08 -13.40 13.90
C VAL A 916 25.89 -12.86 14.69
N LYS A 917 25.76 -13.25 15.95
CA LYS A 917 24.70 -12.72 16.83
C LYS A 917 25.04 -11.27 17.12
N VAL A 918 24.15 -10.36 16.76
CA VAL A 918 24.24 -8.93 17.13
C VAL A 918 23.91 -8.81 18.61
N GLY A 919 22.80 -9.42 19.01
CA GLY A 919 22.42 -9.55 20.41
C GLY A 919 21.04 -10.17 20.60
N GLU A 920 20.64 -10.24 21.86
CA GLU A 920 19.30 -10.64 22.26
C GLU A 920 18.56 -9.40 22.74
N VAL A 921 17.41 -9.15 22.15
CA VAL A 921 16.61 -7.93 22.34
C VAL A 921 15.42 -8.29 23.24
N PRO A 922 15.34 -7.71 24.46
CA PRO A 922 14.22 -7.97 25.36
C PRO A 922 12.96 -7.24 24.88
N LEU A 923 11.81 -7.81 25.19
CA LEU A 923 10.49 -7.19 25.00
C LEU A 923 9.98 -6.62 26.32
N GLU A 924 9.21 -5.55 26.24
CA GLU A 924 8.37 -5.05 27.33
C GLU A 924 7.22 -6.05 27.63
N ASP A 925 6.50 -5.84 28.73
CA ASP A 925 5.40 -6.73 29.16
C ASP A 925 4.25 -6.80 28.13
N ASP A 926 4.02 -5.73 27.37
CA ASP A 926 3.04 -5.67 26.28
C ASP A 926 3.55 -6.28 24.95
N GLY A 927 4.78 -6.82 24.94
CA GLY A 927 5.42 -7.40 23.76
C GLY A 927 6.03 -6.37 22.80
N SER A 928 6.02 -5.08 23.16
CA SER A 928 6.67 -4.02 22.39
C SER A 928 8.16 -3.93 22.66
N VAL A 929 8.90 -3.23 21.80
CA VAL A 929 10.33 -2.92 22.04
C VAL A 929 10.76 -1.66 21.32
N LYS A 930 11.75 -0.95 21.88
CA LYS A 930 12.49 0.10 21.19
C LYS A 930 13.97 -0.20 21.31
N PHE A 931 14.66 -0.37 20.19
CA PHE A 931 16.08 -0.71 20.18
C PHE A 931 16.84 -0.04 19.04
N GLN A 932 18.16 -0.08 19.12
CA GLN A 932 19.07 0.42 18.11
C GLN A 932 20.18 -0.58 17.80
N ALA A 933 20.64 -0.60 16.56
CA ALA A 933 21.72 -1.46 16.07
C ALA A 933 22.48 -0.76 14.92
N PRO A 934 23.69 -1.23 14.56
CA PRO A 934 24.37 -0.76 13.36
C PRO A 934 23.48 -0.94 12.12
N ALA A 935 23.46 0.08 11.27
CA ALA A 935 22.73 0.08 10.00
C ALA A 935 23.61 -0.43 8.85
N GLY A 936 23.01 -0.59 7.66
CA GLY A 936 23.74 -1.02 6.47
C GLY A 936 24.17 -2.50 6.48
N LEU A 937 23.57 -3.31 7.35
CA LEU A 937 23.87 -4.75 7.46
C LEU A 937 22.67 -5.60 7.01
N PRO A 938 22.91 -6.79 6.42
CA PRO A 938 21.85 -7.79 6.26
C PRO A 938 21.52 -8.41 7.63
N VAL A 939 20.31 -8.11 8.12
CA VAL A 939 19.80 -8.53 9.43
C VAL A 939 18.85 -9.72 9.29
N VAL A 940 19.03 -10.71 10.16
CA VAL A 940 18.15 -11.87 10.32
C VAL A 940 17.69 -11.95 11.77
N LEU A 941 16.38 -12.04 12.00
CA LEU A 941 15.81 -12.28 13.32
C LEU A 941 15.72 -13.79 13.62
N ALA A 942 15.91 -14.20 14.87
CA ALA A 942 15.57 -15.53 15.35
C ALA A 942 14.55 -15.43 16.47
N VAL A 943 13.48 -16.23 16.36
CA VAL A 943 12.30 -16.15 17.25
C VAL A 943 11.89 -17.54 17.72
N GLU A 944 11.31 -17.63 18.91
CA GLU A 944 10.65 -18.85 19.36
C GLU A 944 9.25 -18.97 18.76
N GLN A 945 9.08 -19.91 17.82
CA GLN A 945 7.81 -20.19 17.15
C GLN A 945 7.60 -21.71 17.06
N GLN A 946 6.35 -22.16 17.01
CA GLN A 946 6.03 -23.57 16.80
C GLN A 946 5.64 -23.82 15.34
N LEU A 947 6.48 -24.54 14.61
CA LEU A 947 6.18 -25.00 13.25
C LEU A 947 5.39 -26.33 13.25
N LYS A 948 4.83 -26.68 12.10
CA LYS A 948 4.14 -27.96 11.89
C LYS A 948 5.04 -29.14 12.24
N GLY A 949 4.52 -30.04 13.07
CA GLY A 949 5.24 -31.25 13.52
C GLY A 949 6.01 -31.07 14.84
N GLU A 950 6.18 -29.84 15.32
CA GLU A 950 6.81 -29.56 16.61
C GLU A 950 5.80 -29.67 17.75
N SER A 951 6.21 -30.23 18.90
CA SER A 951 5.34 -30.37 20.07
C SER A 951 5.28 -29.11 20.96
N LYS A 952 6.20 -28.17 20.75
CA LYS A 952 6.35 -26.90 21.48
C LYS A 952 7.13 -25.89 20.64
N PRO A 953 7.07 -24.58 20.92
CA PRO A 953 7.90 -23.59 20.25
C PRO A 953 9.40 -23.91 20.35
N THR A 954 10.14 -23.68 19.28
CA THR A 954 11.61 -23.75 19.23
C THR A 954 12.18 -22.54 18.51
N LEU A 955 13.49 -22.31 18.66
CA LEU A 955 14.16 -21.18 18.01
C LEU A 955 14.28 -21.40 16.50
N HIS A 956 13.68 -20.49 15.73
CA HIS A 956 13.73 -20.48 14.28
C HIS A 956 14.28 -19.15 13.77
N HIS A 957 15.19 -19.21 12.80
CA HIS A 957 15.62 -18.02 12.08
C HIS A 957 14.59 -17.66 11.02
N GLN A 958 14.28 -16.36 10.91
CA GLN A 958 13.55 -15.86 9.75
C GLN A 958 14.35 -16.22 8.48
N ARG A 959 13.65 -16.63 7.43
CA ARG A 959 14.28 -17.14 6.21
C ARG A 959 14.58 -16.03 5.18
N GLU A 960 14.59 -14.78 5.64
CA GLU A 960 14.82 -13.60 4.81
C GLU A 960 15.73 -12.58 5.50
N GLU A 961 16.63 -11.99 4.73
CA GLU A 961 17.41 -10.85 5.19
C GLU A 961 16.57 -9.59 5.09
N LEU A 962 16.63 -8.79 6.15
CA LEU A 962 16.14 -7.42 6.22
C LEU A 962 17.34 -6.48 6.19
N GLN A 963 17.08 -5.21 5.96
CA GLN A 963 18.06 -4.15 6.17
C GLN A 963 17.37 -2.97 6.81
N TYR A 964 18.17 -2.15 7.48
CA TYR A 964 17.77 -0.83 7.95
C TYR A 964 18.85 0.17 7.53
N TYR A 965 18.41 1.31 7.03
CA TYR A 965 19.28 2.30 6.42
C TYR A 965 20.00 3.15 7.47
N PRO A 966 21.25 3.61 7.22
CA PRO A 966 21.92 4.53 8.12
C PRO A 966 21.08 5.79 8.42
N GLY A 967 20.86 6.07 9.71
CA GLY A 967 20.01 7.17 10.17
C GLY A 967 18.51 6.88 10.12
N GLU A 968 18.10 5.67 9.76
CA GLU A 968 16.69 5.28 9.72
C GLU A 968 16.13 5.09 11.12
N TRP A 969 15.04 5.80 11.38
CA TRP A 969 14.24 5.67 12.59
C TRP A 969 12.88 5.19 12.16
N LEU A 970 12.47 4.00 12.59
CA LEU A 970 11.27 3.35 12.10
C LEU A 970 10.40 2.86 13.26
N THR A 971 9.09 2.90 13.06
CA THR A 971 8.11 2.18 13.87
C THR A 971 7.48 1.11 12.99
N LEU A 972 7.49 -0.14 13.47
CA LEU A 972 6.92 -1.30 12.79
C LEU A 972 5.85 -1.96 13.65
N SER A 973 5.00 -2.75 12.98
CA SER A 973 3.91 -3.50 13.61
C SER A 973 2.88 -2.58 14.24
N PHE A 974 1.91 -3.20 14.88
CA PHE A 974 0.78 -2.55 15.53
C PHE A 974 0.24 -3.52 16.56
N ARG A 975 -0.54 -3.01 17.50
CA ARG A 975 -1.23 -3.81 18.49
C ARG A 975 -2.07 -4.93 17.87
N ARG A 976 -1.90 -6.19 18.32
CA ARG A 976 -2.64 -7.34 17.76
C ARG A 976 -4.16 -7.17 17.73
N GLU A 977 -4.76 -6.38 18.62
CA GLU A 977 -6.21 -6.13 18.66
C GLU A 977 -6.74 -5.31 17.48
N VAL A 978 -5.85 -4.63 16.75
CA VAL A 978 -6.17 -3.88 15.54
C VAL A 978 -5.71 -4.59 14.26
N PHE A 979 -5.04 -5.75 14.38
CA PHE A 979 -4.55 -6.54 13.24
C PHE A 979 -5.62 -6.81 12.20
N ASN A 980 -6.77 -7.30 12.66
CA ASN A 980 -7.82 -7.75 11.74
C ASN A 980 -8.37 -6.58 10.91
N ASN A 981 -8.29 -5.34 11.42
CA ASN A 981 -8.70 -4.17 10.66
C ASN A 981 -7.72 -3.85 9.52
N PHE A 982 -6.42 -3.70 9.84
CA PHE A 982 -5.43 -3.26 8.85
C PHE A 982 -4.97 -4.38 7.93
N CYS A 983 -4.54 -5.50 8.51
CA CYS A 983 -3.84 -6.56 7.80
C CYS A 983 -4.72 -7.77 7.52
N GLY A 984 -5.75 -8.02 8.33
CA GLY A 984 -6.62 -9.20 8.21
C GLY A 984 -7.26 -9.38 6.83
N GLY A 985 -7.57 -8.28 6.13
CA GLY A 985 -8.12 -8.30 4.77
C GLY A 985 -7.23 -8.96 3.71
N CYS A 986 -5.91 -8.89 3.86
CA CYS A 986 -4.93 -9.45 2.92
C CYS A 986 -4.17 -10.64 3.52
N HIS A 987 -3.89 -10.59 4.82
CA HIS A 987 -3.12 -11.61 5.52
C HIS A 987 -3.98 -12.63 6.26
N GLY A 988 -5.29 -12.43 6.35
CA GLY A 988 -6.20 -13.29 7.11
C GLY A 988 -6.25 -12.96 8.61
N PRO A 989 -7.41 -13.07 9.27
CA PRO A 989 -7.59 -12.62 10.65
C PRO A 989 -6.87 -13.54 11.64
N THR A 990 -6.54 -13.02 12.82
CA THR A 990 -5.86 -13.78 13.89
C THR A 990 -6.64 -15.01 14.33
N THR A 991 -7.96 -14.91 14.37
CA THR A 991 -8.90 -15.97 14.79
C THR A 991 -9.17 -17.02 13.73
N GLY A 992 -8.83 -16.73 12.47
CA GLY A 992 -9.25 -17.53 11.33
C GLY A 992 -10.74 -17.44 11.00
N LYS A 993 -11.46 -16.41 11.47
CA LYS A 993 -12.87 -16.19 11.11
C LYS A 993 -13.05 -14.91 10.30
N GLU A 994 -13.62 -15.02 9.11
CA GLU A 994 -13.65 -13.92 8.13
C GLU A 994 -14.36 -12.66 8.65
N PHE A 995 -15.47 -12.83 9.37
CA PHE A 995 -16.23 -11.72 9.96
C PHE A 995 -15.47 -10.91 11.01
N ASP A 996 -14.31 -11.39 11.49
CA ASP A 996 -13.46 -10.63 12.42
C ASP A 996 -12.61 -9.58 11.67
N ILE A 997 -12.56 -9.63 10.33
CA ILE A 997 -12.00 -8.57 9.48
C ILE A 997 -12.99 -7.42 9.41
N SER A 998 -12.90 -6.53 10.39
CA SER A 998 -13.81 -5.40 10.54
C SER A 998 -13.06 -4.10 10.76
N ILE A 999 -13.62 -3.01 10.24
CA ILE A 999 -13.07 -1.68 10.48
C ILE A 999 -13.52 -1.17 11.83
N LYS A 1000 -12.54 -0.80 12.67
CA LYS A 1000 -12.78 -0.16 13.96
C LYS A 1000 -12.76 1.37 13.78
N PRO A 1001 -13.86 2.09 14.10
CA PRO A 1001 -13.96 3.52 13.85
C PRO A 1001 -12.92 4.38 14.62
N ASP A 1002 -12.54 3.97 15.84
CA ASP A 1002 -11.52 4.64 16.67
C ASP A 1002 -10.23 3.81 16.73
N ILE A 1003 -9.35 4.03 15.75
CA ILE A 1003 -8.11 3.24 15.61
C ILE A 1003 -6.84 4.06 15.80
N ILE A 1004 -6.84 5.32 15.36
CA ILE A 1004 -5.65 6.17 15.36
C ILE A 1004 -5.18 6.45 16.81
N SER A 1005 -6.11 6.60 17.74
CA SER A 1005 -5.81 6.87 19.15
C SER A 1005 -5.22 5.66 19.91
N HIS A 1006 -5.26 4.46 19.32
CA HIS A 1006 -4.87 3.19 19.96
C HIS A 1006 -3.75 2.44 19.23
N ALA A 1007 -3.59 2.62 17.91
CA ALA A 1007 -2.73 1.76 17.08
C ALA A 1007 -1.24 1.80 17.45
N SER A 1008 -0.72 2.94 17.91
CA SER A 1008 0.70 3.16 18.24
C SER A 1008 1.01 3.15 19.75
N LYS A 1009 0.01 2.88 20.60
CA LYS A 1009 0.22 2.78 22.06
C LYS A 1009 1.05 1.54 22.37
N SER A 1010 2.20 1.76 23.01
CA SER A 1010 3.11 0.72 23.49
C SER A 1010 3.92 1.24 24.68
N ASP A 1011 4.34 0.34 25.56
CA ASP A 1011 5.22 0.63 26.68
C ASP A 1011 6.60 1.11 26.19
N ALA A 1012 7.08 0.54 25.08
CA ALA A 1012 8.35 0.90 24.46
C ALA A 1012 8.40 2.33 23.88
N ARG A 1013 7.26 2.99 23.59
CA ARG A 1013 7.24 4.30 22.91
C ARG A 1013 8.05 5.36 23.67
N LYS A 1014 8.01 5.34 25.00
CA LYS A 1014 8.73 6.26 25.90
C LYS A 1014 10.03 5.66 26.47
N ALA A 1015 10.33 4.40 26.17
CA ALA A 1015 11.54 3.75 26.63
C ALA A 1015 12.79 4.39 26.00
N THR A 1016 13.91 4.28 26.70
CA THR A 1016 15.23 4.50 26.12
C THR A 1016 15.53 3.34 25.16
N PRO A 1017 16.02 3.60 23.93
CA PRO A 1017 16.34 2.53 23.00
C PRO A 1017 17.35 1.55 23.59
N PHE A 1018 17.01 0.27 23.62
CA PHE A 1018 17.94 -0.80 23.97
C PHE A 1018 19.07 -0.88 22.94
N ASP A 1019 20.33 -0.91 23.37
CA ASP A 1019 21.45 -1.15 22.46
C ASP A 1019 21.60 -2.66 22.22
N ALA A 1020 21.15 -3.13 21.07
CA ALA A 1020 21.22 -4.55 20.71
C ALA A 1020 22.65 -5.11 20.66
N THR A 1021 23.69 -4.25 20.56
CA THR A 1021 25.08 -4.69 20.56
C THR A 1021 25.67 -4.91 21.95
N GLY A 1022 24.96 -4.47 23.01
CA GLY A 1022 25.51 -4.44 24.37
C GLY A 1022 26.78 -3.58 24.51
N GLY A 1023 26.94 -2.55 23.67
CA GLY A 1023 28.12 -1.68 23.64
C GLY A 1023 29.34 -2.29 22.95
N LYS A 1024 29.19 -3.44 22.26
CA LYS A 1024 30.26 -4.15 21.56
C LYS A 1024 30.27 -3.86 20.06
N LEU A 1025 29.86 -2.65 19.67
CA LEU A 1025 29.76 -2.23 18.28
C LEU A 1025 31.07 -2.51 17.51
N ASP A 1026 32.23 -2.18 18.09
CA ASP A 1026 33.55 -2.40 17.48
C ASP A 1026 33.89 -3.89 17.29
N GLN A 1027 33.34 -4.77 18.12
CA GLN A 1027 33.52 -6.23 17.98
C GLN A 1027 32.59 -6.78 16.90
N ILE A 1028 31.42 -6.15 16.71
CA ILE A 1028 30.40 -6.54 15.72
C ILE A 1028 30.63 -5.88 14.37
N MET A 1029 31.36 -4.77 14.26
CA MET A 1029 31.72 -4.09 13.01
C MET A 1029 33.16 -4.40 12.57
N GLY A 1030 33.96 -5.01 13.45
CA GLY A 1030 35.41 -5.20 13.27
C GLY A 1030 36.20 -3.90 13.53
N PRO A 1031 37.53 -3.99 13.73
CA PRO A 1031 38.36 -2.78 13.73
C PRO A 1031 38.27 -2.11 12.34
N PRO A 1032 38.34 -0.77 12.25
CA PRO A 1032 38.54 -0.12 10.96
C PRO A 1032 39.77 -0.74 10.31
N TYR A 1033 39.60 -1.25 9.08
CA TYR A 1033 40.70 -1.77 8.30
C TYR A 1033 41.79 -0.67 8.21
N PRO A 1034 43.05 -0.97 8.55
CA PRO A 1034 44.10 0.05 8.69
C PRO A 1034 44.43 0.77 7.38
#